data_AF-A0A7W6UW31-F1
#
_entry.id   AF-A0A7W6UW31-F1
#
_cell.length_a   1.000
_cell.length_b   1.000
_cell.length_c   1.000
_cell.angle_alpha   90.00
_cell.angle_beta   90.00
_cell.angle_gamma   90.00
#
_symmetry.space_group_name_H-M   'P 1'
#
loop_
_entity.id
_entity.type
_entity.pdbx_description
1 polymer ?
#
loop_
_entity_poly.entity_id
_entity_poly.type
_entity_poly.pdbx_seq_one_letter_code
_entity_poly.pdbx_strand_id
1 'polypeptide(L)'
;MIEANDLIREFESLIGAALAVPDEYRLTLSSFCLEMTARTPQPALVREAHLVASINKKLKLNAAPMNQFLSECAKFRCFFNARLKDQIAEAFDYGDADILHATLRGIELPEDFVDAHFRPLSRDQTLAALQRELRETINKRTKLPDPALTQPLLLSLLGGFAYNYFARHDVHNLFDPLENSLDYEEEYWKRLHVHAESLFERDNSLTILHDTISATKADYEELLADNFTRVSRAYDDLNNHGFLIIILEALDEGARDTQWNLCSDLILFAEKHRSVELQKGYFQYRKIAEVTSSYIGGIKQDEARFERANEGFTYRDTLVTFPDDGECGRPTLVLIFQKNERDETVLPCPACRSHRVNGNSYSSFGVKSWECQNWICPDRSMSNRGKRFSFLSLLMNKAISPENEIPVSLVRRWSRDVIYCANVAEIIEMAVSFYSLRSDSITVAETLNICPNYMGRNIVAYSPPQPEREIVARFNADPFFSRFLINKNIVASTSQSPNLGDARHKVFCGDSFDVLSHFEEFTIDGAVTSPPYYNAREYSQWDNIYCYMYDMYNNACAVFRSLKKGGFYLYNIFDYFDNENSIALSAMGKKRLILSSLTVAAFRKAGFTLQGNIVWDKGEIEGKRGFNGGNYSPYYQAPFNCWEHILIFRKPGPGNVVRFPSIIRQQPVMKFRNGVNTHGHTAPFPEAIPDILISNIPKGGVVLDPYAGSLTTGRAAEAAGRIGVSIERSYEYCKLGIAMRSGIIVPSAANS
;
A
#
# COMPACT_ATOMS: atom_id res chain seq x y z
N MET A 1 -3.05 22.41 48.81
CA MET A 1 -2.35 21.45 47.93
C MET A 1 -3.29 20.30 47.68
N ILE A 2 -3.32 19.78 46.46
CA ILE A 2 -4.13 18.62 46.11
C ILE A 2 -3.19 17.45 46.02
N GLU A 3 -3.46 16.41 46.77
CA GLU A 3 -2.65 15.21 46.74
C GLU A 3 -3.20 14.22 45.70
N ALA A 4 -2.34 13.30 45.25
CA ALA A 4 -2.76 12.24 44.33
C ALA A 4 -3.95 11.43 44.87
N ASN A 5 -4.04 11.26 46.19
CA ASN A 5 -5.16 10.56 46.83
C ASN A 5 -6.49 11.30 46.73
N ASP A 6 -6.47 12.64 46.72
CA ASP A 6 -7.70 13.44 46.57
C ASP A 6 -8.28 13.23 45.17
N LEU A 7 -7.42 13.27 44.15
CA LEU A 7 -7.77 13.04 42.76
C LEU A 7 -8.31 11.63 42.52
N ILE A 8 -7.65 10.61 43.08
CA ILE A 8 -8.09 9.21 42.97
C ILE A 8 -9.46 9.02 43.63
N ARG A 9 -9.68 9.56 44.83
CA ARG A 9 -10.97 9.46 45.54
C ARG A 9 -12.10 10.14 44.77
N GLU A 10 -11.83 11.32 44.21
CA GLU A 10 -12.81 12.00 43.36
C GLU A 10 -13.15 11.16 42.13
N PHE A 11 -12.16 10.62 41.44
CA PHE A 11 -12.36 9.73 40.29
C PHE A 11 -13.21 8.51 40.65
N GLU A 12 -12.86 7.79 41.72
CA GLU A 12 -13.60 6.61 42.21
C GLU A 12 -15.05 6.95 42.57
N SER A 13 -15.26 8.12 43.19
CA SER A 13 -16.59 8.62 43.53
C SER A 13 -17.43 8.93 42.28
N LEU A 14 -16.84 9.52 41.25
CA LEU A 14 -17.55 9.87 40.02
C LEU A 14 -17.94 8.63 39.20
N ILE A 15 -17.03 7.65 39.10
CA ILE A 15 -17.32 6.43 38.34
C ILE A 15 -18.14 5.41 39.15
N GLY A 16 -18.15 5.50 40.49
CA GLY A 16 -18.82 4.55 41.37
C GLY A 16 -18.12 3.18 41.45
N ALA A 17 -16.79 3.16 41.36
CA ALA A 17 -15.98 1.94 41.40
C ALA A 17 -14.61 2.21 42.00
N ALA A 18 -14.13 1.29 42.85
CA ALA A 18 -12.79 1.35 43.42
C ALA A 18 -11.73 0.94 42.39
N LEU A 19 -10.55 1.55 42.45
CA LEU A 19 -9.44 1.30 41.55
C LEU A 19 -8.16 0.98 42.31
N ALA A 20 -7.64 -0.22 42.11
CA ALA A 20 -6.28 -0.55 42.50
C ALA A 20 -5.28 0.18 41.58
N VAL A 21 -4.75 1.31 42.07
CA VAL A 21 -3.74 2.11 41.36
C VAL A 21 -2.34 1.54 41.65
N PRO A 22 -1.59 1.07 40.62
CA PRO A 22 -0.22 0.60 40.77
C PRO A 22 0.73 1.69 41.25
N ASP A 23 1.84 1.31 41.88
CA ASP A 23 2.82 2.25 42.46
C ASP A 23 3.38 3.24 41.45
N GLU A 24 3.68 2.79 40.21
CA GLU A 24 4.16 3.67 39.13
C GLU A 24 3.17 4.79 38.80
N TYR A 25 1.87 4.49 38.83
CA TYR A 25 0.81 5.48 38.65
C TYR A 25 0.73 6.42 39.85
N ARG A 26 0.79 5.89 41.07
CA ARG A 26 0.78 6.71 42.29
C ARG A 26 1.95 7.68 42.30
N LEU A 27 3.15 7.22 41.98
CA LEU A 27 4.36 8.05 41.87
C LEU A 27 4.19 9.13 40.79
N THR A 28 3.69 8.75 39.61
CA THR A 28 3.44 9.72 38.52
C THR A 28 2.43 10.78 38.92
N LEU A 29 1.31 10.39 39.55
CA LEU A 29 0.27 11.31 40.02
C LEU A 29 0.77 12.21 41.14
N SER A 30 1.52 11.67 42.10
CA SER A 30 2.10 12.46 43.20
C SER A 30 3.08 13.50 42.68
N SER A 31 3.96 13.12 41.74
CA SER A 31 4.87 14.06 41.08
C SER A 31 4.10 15.12 40.30
N PHE A 32 3.06 14.73 39.57
CA PHE A 32 2.21 15.65 38.82
C PHE A 32 1.51 16.66 39.75
N CYS A 33 0.87 16.19 40.82
CA CYS A 33 0.21 17.04 41.81
C CYS A 33 1.18 18.02 42.49
N LEU A 34 2.40 17.57 42.81
CA LEU A 34 3.43 18.41 43.40
C LEU A 34 3.79 19.59 42.47
N GLU A 35 4.05 19.32 41.20
CA GLU A 35 4.38 20.34 40.20
C GLU A 35 3.22 21.31 39.92
N MET A 36 1.99 20.84 40.09
CA MET A 36 0.77 21.63 39.88
C MET A 36 0.31 22.39 41.13
N THR A 37 1.08 22.36 42.23
CA THR A 37 0.72 22.97 43.54
C THR A 37 0.31 24.44 43.45
N ALA A 38 0.95 25.21 42.56
CA ALA A 38 0.67 26.64 42.38
C ALA A 38 -0.50 26.92 41.41
N ARG A 39 -1.14 25.89 40.86
CA ARG A 39 -2.20 25.99 39.86
C ARG A 39 -3.56 25.68 40.46
N THR A 40 -4.58 26.37 39.98
CA THR A 40 -5.96 26.15 40.41
C THR A 40 -6.58 25.02 39.57
N PRO A 41 -7.22 24.01 40.20
CA PRO A 41 -7.98 23.00 39.47
C PRO A 41 -9.13 23.61 38.68
N GLN A 42 -9.52 22.91 37.62
CA GLN A 42 -10.79 23.18 36.94
C GLN A 42 -11.98 22.99 37.89
N PRO A 43 -13.11 23.68 37.70
CA PRO A 43 -14.32 23.45 38.50
C PRO A 43 -14.78 21.97 38.45
N ALA A 44 -15.38 21.47 39.53
CA ALA A 44 -15.78 20.05 39.64
C ALA A 44 -16.69 19.59 38.49
N LEU A 45 -17.65 20.42 38.08
CA LEU A 45 -18.54 20.14 36.95
C LEU A 45 -17.78 19.99 35.62
N VAL A 46 -16.73 20.79 35.41
CA VAL A 46 -15.89 20.72 34.20
C VAL A 46 -15.08 19.43 34.19
N ARG A 47 -14.49 19.05 35.34
CA ARG A 47 -13.73 17.80 35.48
C ARG A 47 -14.63 16.57 35.25
N GLU A 48 -15.84 16.59 35.78
CA GLU A 48 -16.83 15.54 35.56
C GLU A 48 -17.25 15.44 34.08
N ALA A 49 -17.51 16.56 33.42
CA ALA A 49 -17.84 16.59 31.99
C ALA A 49 -16.71 15.98 31.13
N HIS A 50 -15.45 16.33 31.40
CA HIS A 50 -14.29 15.73 30.72
C HIS A 50 -14.18 14.21 30.95
N LEU A 51 -14.49 13.73 32.16
CA LEU A 51 -14.50 12.31 32.46
C LEU A 51 -15.59 11.57 31.68
N VAL A 52 -16.82 12.10 31.68
CA VAL A 52 -17.97 11.55 30.92
C VAL A 52 -17.64 11.48 29.43
N ALA A 53 -17.11 12.56 28.85
CA ALA A 53 -16.66 12.58 27.46
C ALA A 53 -15.55 11.56 27.18
N SER A 54 -14.59 11.41 28.10
CA SER A 54 -13.53 10.41 27.98
C SER A 54 -14.06 8.97 28.00
N ILE A 55 -15.07 8.69 28.82
CA ILE A 55 -15.76 7.39 28.86
C ILE A 55 -16.47 7.15 27.53
N ASN A 56 -17.27 8.12 27.07
CA ASN A 56 -18.00 8.07 25.80
C ASN A 56 -17.05 7.77 24.62
N LYS A 57 -15.95 8.53 24.51
CA LYS A 57 -14.91 8.36 23.47
C LYS A 57 -14.26 6.99 23.50
N LYS A 58 -13.78 6.55 24.67
CA LYS A 58 -13.03 5.28 24.79
C LYS A 58 -13.94 4.09 24.50
N LEU A 59 -15.16 4.09 25.03
CA LEU A 59 -16.10 2.99 24.84
C LEU A 59 -16.87 3.07 23.51
N LYS A 60 -16.83 4.21 22.81
CA LYS A 60 -17.58 4.54 21.60
C LYS A 60 -19.10 4.51 21.82
N LEU A 61 -19.56 5.02 22.96
CA LEU A 61 -20.97 4.90 23.38
C LEU A 61 -21.92 5.68 22.48
N ASN A 62 -21.49 6.84 21.97
CA ASN A 62 -22.29 7.67 21.07
C ASN A 62 -22.20 7.28 19.59
N ALA A 63 -21.52 6.18 19.23
CA ALA A 63 -21.36 5.83 17.82
C ALA A 63 -22.70 5.60 17.09
N ALA A 64 -23.68 4.98 17.74
CA ALA A 64 -25.01 4.76 17.17
C ALA A 64 -25.79 6.07 16.95
N PRO A 65 -26.02 6.93 17.97
CA PRO A 65 -26.74 8.18 17.77
C PRO A 65 -26.00 9.16 16.84
N MET A 66 -24.66 9.19 16.86
CA MET A 66 -23.86 9.97 15.91
C MET A 66 -24.07 9.49 14.47
N ASN A 67 -24.04 8.18 14.21
CA ASN A 67 -24.28 7.65 12.87
C ASN A 67 -25.70 7.94 12.38
N GLN A 68 -26.70 7.92 13.28
CA GLN A 68 -28.06 8.33 12.94
C GLN A 68 -28.09 9.81 12.55
N PHE A 69 -27.47 10.69 13.34
CA PHE A 69 -27.35 12.11 13.03
C PHE A 69 -26.71 12.36 11.65
N LEU A 70 -25.58 11.70 11.37
CA LEU A 70 -24.91 11.79 10.07
C LEU A 70 -25.80 11.28 8.91
N SER A 71 -26.58 10.22 9.16
CA SER A 71 -27.53 9.70 8.17
C SER A 71 -28.68 10.68 7.90
N GLU A 72 -29.12 11.43 8.91
CA GLU A 72 -30.13 12.48 8.73
C GLU A 72 -29.55 13.67 7.96
N CYS A 73 -28.32 14.10 8.25
CA CYS A 73 -27.63 15.14 7.47
C CYS A 73 -27.49 14.76 5.99
N ALA A 74 -27.21 13.48 5.70
CA ALA A 74 -27.08 12.99 4.33
C ALA A 74 -28.38 13.13 3.51
N LYS A 75 -29.55 13.11 4.13
CA LYS A 75 -30.84 13.37 3.44
C LYS A 75 -30.93 14.79 2.90
N PHE A 76 -30.22 15.72 3.51
CA PHE A 76 -30.05 17.11 3.06
C PHE A 76 -28.80 17.30 2.18
N ARG A 77 -28.18 16.20 1.72
CA ARG A 77 -26.92 16.21 0.94
C ARG A 77 -25.75 16.86 1.67
N CYS A 78 -25.80 16.91 2.99
CA CYS A 78 -24.70 17.37 3.82
C CYS A 78 -23.77 16.19 4.16
N PHE A 79 -22.50 16.29 3.77
CA PHE A 79 -21.47 15.29 4.04
C PHE A 79 -20.26 15.94 4.71
N PHE A 80 -19.68 15.24 5.67
CA PHE A 80 -18.60 15.77 6.49
C PHE A 80 -17.28 15.06 6.18
N ASN A 81 -16.20 15.85 6.07
CA ASN A 81 -14.84 15.33 6.04
C ASN A 81 -14.45 14.75 7.42
N ALA A 82 -13.27 14.11 7.50
CA ALA A 82 -12.83 13.45 8.72
C ALA A 82 -12.70 14.42 9.92
N ARG A 83 -12.20 15.64 9.71
CA ARG A 83 -12.03 16.65 10.76
C ARG A 83 -13.38 17.10 11.34
N LEU A 84 -14.35 17.38 10.49
CA LEU A 84 -15.70 17.75 10.92
C LEU A 84 -16.39 16.58 11.65
N LYS A 85 -16.18 15.33 11.20
CA LYS A 85 -16.67 14.15 11.91
C LYS A 85 -16.07 14.01 13.31
N ASP A 86 -14.78 14.30 13.48
CA ASP A 86 -14.13 14.29 14.80
C ASP A 86 -14.69 15.38 15.72
N GLN A 87 -14.99 16.57 15.20
CA GLN A 87 -15.63 17.66 15.95
C GLN A 87 -17.09 17.34 16.32
N ILE A 88 -17.84 16.71 15.42
CA ILE A 88 -19.19 16.19 15.71
C ILE A 88 -19.10 15.10 16.80
N ALA A 89 -18.15 14.18 16.69
CA ALA A 89 -17.94 13.15 17.72
C ALA A 89 -17.63 13.77 19.09
N GLU A 90 -16.81 14.82 19.13
CA GLU A 90 -16.52 15.58 20.34
C GLU A 90 -17.79 16.19 20.94
N ALA A 91 -18.63 16.85 20.13
CA ALA A 91 -19.91 17.38 20.60
C ALA A 91 -20.80 16.29 21.22
N PHE A 92 -20.90 15.12 20.57
CA PHE A 92 -21.65 13.98 21.11
C PHE A 92 -21.06 13.43 22.41
N ASP A 93 -19.73 13.36 22.50
CA ASP A 93 -19.04 12.84 23.68
C ASP A 93 -19.23 13.77 24.90
N TYR A 94 -19.21 15.09 24.70
CA TYR A 94 -19.53 16.08 25.75
C TYR A 94 -21.03 16.28 25.99
N GLY A 95 -21.88 15.90 25.03
CA GLY A 95 -23.30 16.24 25.04
C GLY A 95 -23.56 17.74 24.88
N ASP A 96 -22.66 18.43 24.16
CA ASP A 96 -22.64 19.88 24.04
C ASP A 96 -23.14 20.33 22.66
N ALA A 97 -24.32 20.95 22.65
CA ALA A 97 -24.95 21.45 21.42
C ALA A 97 -24.23 22.68 20.86
N ASP A 98 -23.58 23.50 21.69
CA ASP A 98 -22.88 24.70 21.23
C ASP A 98 -21.64 24.32 20.41
N ILE A 99 -20.91 23.28 20.82
CA ILE A 99 -19.82 22.70 20.02
C ILE A 99 -20.36 22.23 18.66
N LEU A 100 -21.52 21.58 18.65
CA LEU A 100 -22.14 21.12 17.41
C LEU A 100 -22.58 22.29 16.51
N HIS A 101 -23.25 23.31 17.06
CA HIS A 101 -23.63 24.50 16.30
C HIS A 101 -22.42 25.25 15.74
N ALA A 102 -21.33 25.35 16.51
CA ALA A 102 -20.09 25.92 16.03
C ALA A 102 -19.49 25.11 14.88
N THR A 103 -19.53 23.78 14.97
CA THR A 103 -19.04 22.85 13.93
C THR A 103 -19.87 22.91 12.65
N LEU A 104 -21.19 23.10 12.77
CA LEU A 104 -22.13 23.17 11.66
C LEU A 104 -22.29 24.58 11.07
N ARG A 105 -21.55 25.57 11.60
CA ARG A 105 -21.67 26.95 11.14
C ARG A 105 -21.37 27.06 9.64
N GLY A 106 -22.32 27.63 8.88
CA GLY A 106 -22.22 27.77 7.43
C GLY A 106 -22.68 26.55 6.64
N ILE A 107 -23.22 25.52 7.30
CA ILE A 107 -23.87 24.37 6.66
C ILE A 107 -25.37 24.59 6.65
N GLU A 108 -25.98 24.47 5.48
CA GLU A 108 -27.43 24.61 5.30
C GLU A 108 -28.18 23.38 5.83
N LEU A 109 -28.78 23.52 7.01
CA LEU A 109 -29.69 22.55 7.64
C LEU A 109 -30.94 23.29 8.16
N PRO A 110 -32.08 22.60 8.36
CA PRO A 110 -33.25 23.21 8.99
C PRO A 110 -32.91 23.81 10.37
N GLU A 111 -33.60 24.89 10.75
CA GLU A 111 -33.33 25.64 11.99
C GLU A 111 -33.41 24.74 13.25
N ASP A 112 -34.43 23.88 13.33
CA ASP A 112 -34.63 22.95 14.45
C ASP A 112 -33.89 21.60 14.30
N PHE A 113 -32.98 21.47 13.31
CA PHE A 113 -32.38 20.17 12.97
C PHE A 113 -31.54 19.58 14.10
N VAL A 114 -30.70 20.41 14.73
CA VAL A 114 -29.86 20.00 15.87
C VAL A 114 -30.76 19.54 17.03
N ASP A 115 -31.79 20.32 17.36
CA ASP A 115 -32.74 20.00 18.42
C ASP A 115 -33.52 18.71 18.14
N ALA A 116 -33.80 18.40 16.87
CA ALA A 116 -34.49 17.17 16.48
C ALA A 116 -33.60 15.92 16.55
N HIS A 117 -32.30 16.04 16.25
CA HIS A 117 -31.45 14.89 15.95
C HIS A 117 -30.21 14.73 16.85
N PHE A 118 -29.82 15.75 17.61
CA PHE A 118 -28.73 15.65 18.56
C PHE A 118 -29.20 14.90 19.82
N ARG A 119 -28.84 13.62 19.90
CA ARG A 119 -29.26 12.70 20.98
C ARG A 119 -28.04 12.00 21.62
N PRO A 120 -27.12 12.75 22.23
CA PRO A 120 -26.01 12.16 22.98
C PRO A 120 -26.52 11.39 24.20
N LEU A 121 -25.75 10.43 24.67
CA LEU A 121 -26.04 9.77 25.95
C LEU A 121 -25.94 10.79 27.09
N SER A 122 -26.87 10.69 28.04
CA SER A 122 -26.77 11.45 29.29
C SER A 122 -25.64 10.91 30.18
N ARG A 123 -25.19 11.75 31.12
CA ARG A 123 -24.24 11.36 32.18
C ARG A 123 -24.57 10.00 32.79
N ASP A 124 -25.81 9.81 33.23
CA ASP A 124 -26.21 8.58 33.94
C ASP A 124 -26.22 7.35 33.01
N GLN A 125 -26.59 7.54 31.73
CA GLN A 125 -26.50 6.48 30.72
C GLN A 125 -25.04 6.09 30.45
N THR A 126 -24.13 7.07 30.35
CA THR A 126 -22.69 6.84 30.18
C THR A 126 -22.10 6.09 31.36
N LEU A 127 -22.40 6.50 32.60
CA LEU A 127 -21.92 5.83 33.80
C LEU A 127 -22.50 4.42 33.95
N ALA A 128 -23.79 4.23 33.65
CA ALA A 128 -24.41 2.90 33.64
C ALA A 128 -23.76 1.97 32.60
N ALA A 129 -23.42 2.50 31.42
CA ALA A 129 -22.72 1.76 30.38
C ALA A 129 -21.29 1.38 30.81
N LEU A 130 -20.56 2.29 31.45
CA LEU A 130 -19.26 1.99 32.06
C LEU A 130 -19.40 0.88 33.10
N GLN A 131 -20.33 0.99 34.04
CA GLN A 131 -20.56 -0.01 35.08
C GLN A 131 -20.86 -1.41 34.52
N ARG A 132 -21.58 -1.49 33.40
CA ARG A 132 -21.78 -2.75 32.68
C ARG A 132 -20.47 -3.27 32.08
N GLU A 133 -19.70 -2.41 31.42
CA GLU A 133 -18.38 -2.78 30.88
C GLU A 133 -17.42 -3.26 31.98
N LEU A 134 -17.48 -2.69 33.18
CA LEU A 134 -16.64 -3.11 34.31
C LEU A 134 -17.04 -4.49 34.86
N ARG A 135 -18.31 -4.89 34.76
CA ARG A 135 -18.78 -6.23 35.18
C ARG A 135 -18.40 -7.32 34.19
N GLU A 136 -18.53 -7.02 32.89
CA GLU A 136 -18.34 -7.97 31.80
C GLU A 136 -17.47 -7.32 30.72
N THR A 137 -16.21 -7.03 31.03
CA THR A 137 -15.32 -6.38 30.06
C THR A 137 -15.13 -7.29 28.86
N ILE A 138 -15.52 -6.83 27.67
CA ILE A 138 -15.46 -7.64 26.45
C ILE A 138 -14.21 -7.29 25.67
N ASN A 139 -13.41 -8.30 25.36
CA ASN A 139 -12.34 -8.15 24.40
C ASN A 139 -12.93 -7.91 23.02
N LYS A 140 -12.81 -6.67 22.51
CA LYS A 140 -13.43 -6.27 21.25
C LYS A 140 -12.93 -7.07 20.03
N ARG A 141 -11.76 -7.73 20.12
CA ARG A 141 -11.18 -8.57 19.06
C ARG A 141 -11.75 -9.98 19.08
N THR A 142 -11.83 -10.64 20.24
CA THR A 142 -12.33 -12.01 20.35
C THR A 142 -13.84 -12.09 20.56
N LYS A 143 -14.47 -10.97 20.95
CA LYS A 143 -15.89 -10.88 21.38
C LYS A 143 -16.20 -11.72 22.62
N LEU A 144 -15.18 -12.08 23.40
CA LEU A 144 -15.31 -12.86 24.62
C LEU A 144 -15.06 -11.98 25.86
N PRO A 145 -15.65 -12.32 27.02
CA PRO A 145 -15.29 -11.69 28.29
C PRO A 145 -13.80 -11.85 28.60
N ASP A 146 -13.17 -10.75 29.02
CA ASP A 146 -11.75 -10.66 29.34
C ASP A 146 -11.54 -9.65 30.48
N PRO A 147 -11.66 -10.10 31.75
CA PRO A 147 -11.51 -9.25 32.93
C PRO A 147 -10.13 -8.60 33.06
N ALA A 148 -9.10 -9.12 32.37
CA ALA A 148 -7.77 -8.53 32.39
C ALA A 148 -7.72 -7.14 31.72
N LEU A 149 -8.74 -6.78 30.94
CA LEU A 149 -8.86 -5.48 30.27
C LEU A 149 -9.53 -4.40 31.14
N THR A 150 -10.17 -4.76 32.26
CA THR A 150 -10.89 -3.83 33.13
C THR A 150 -9.93 -2.83 33.80
N GLN A 151 -8.86 -3.32 34.42
CA GLN A 151 -7.89 -2.46 35.10
C GLN A 151 -7.17 -1.49 34.11
N PRO A 152 -6.68 -1.95 32.94
CA PRO A 152 -6.18 -1.04 31.91
C PRO A 152 -7.16 0.07 31.50
N LEU A 153 -8.44 -0.26 31.32
CA LEU A 153 -9.46 0.74 30.97
C LEU A 153 -9.55 1.82 32.06
N LEU A 154 -9.70 1.40 33.33
CA LEU A 154 -9.80 2.32 34.47
C LEU A 154 -8.55 3.19 34.63
N LEU A 155 -7.35 2.63 34.48
CA LEU A 155 -6.09 3.39 34.55
C LEU A 155 -5.98 4.41 33.41
N SER A 156 -6.45 4.06 32.21
CA SER A 156 -6.47 5.00 31.07
C SER A 156 -7.45 6.16 31.29
N LEU A 157 -8.57 5.92 31.99
CA LEU A 157 -9.55 6.92 32.37
C LEU A 157 -9.03 7.80 33.51
N LEU A 158 -8.43 7.22 34.55
CA LEU A 158 -7.79 7.95 35.65
C LEU A 158 -6.70 8.89 35.13
N GLY A 159 -5.85 8.41 34.21
CA GLY A 159 -4.81 9.24 33.61
C GLY A 159 -5.39 10.45 32.86
N GLY A 160 -6.43 10.23 32.04
CA GLY A 160 -7.13 11.32 31.35
C GLY A 160 -7.87 12.26 32.30
N PHE A 161 -8.45 11.76 33.38
CA PHE A 161 -9.05 12.57 34.43
C PHE A 161 -8.01 13.46 35.11
N ALA A 162 -6.84 12.90 35.45
CA ALA A 162 -5.76 13.65 36.05
C ALA A 162 -5.23 14.76 35.14
N TYR A 163 -5.07 14.48 33.84
CA TYR A 163 -4.67 15.49 32.86
C TYR A 163 -5.67 16.64 32.75
N ASN A 164 -6.98 16.36 32.74
CA ASN A 164 -8.02 17.39 32.66
C ASN A 164 -8.38 18.01 34.02
N TYR A 165 -7.67 17.65 35.09
CA TYR A 165 -7.89 18.20 36.42
C TYR A 165 -7.47 19.68 36.51
N PHE A 166 -6.52 20.10 35.67
CA PHE A 166 -6.01 21.47 35.54
C PHE A 166 -6.18 21.99 34.11
N ALA A 167 -5.94 23.28 33.89
CA ALA A 167 -5.99 23.86 32.55
C ALA A 167 -4.92 23.24 31.62
N ARG A 168 -5.32 22.99 30.37
CA ARG A 168 -4.46 22.38 29.34
C ARG A 168 -3.13 23.11 29.18
N HIS A 169 -3.14 24.44 29.20
CA HIS A 169 -1.94 25.28 29.13
C HIS A 169 -0.94 24.93 30.25
N ASP A 170 -1.40 24.87 31.50
CA ASP A 170 -0.52 24.57 32.64
C ASP A 170 0.07 23.16 32.54
N VAL A 171 -0.73 22.18 32.13
CA VAL A 171 -0.28 20.79 31.95
C VAL A 171 0.69 20.64 30.78
N HIS A 172 0.47 21.38 29.68
CA HIS A 172 1.43 21.43 28.57
C HIS A 172 2.76 22.02 29.00
N ASN A 173 2.75 23.15 29.73
CA ASN A 173 3.98 23.79 30.23
C ASN A 173 4.77 22.88 31.18
N LEU A 174 4.10 21.96 31.89
CA LEU A 174 4.79 20.96 32.70
C LEU A 174 5.60 19.97 31.84
N PHE A 175 5.03 19.51 30.72
CA PHE A 175 5.61 18.46 29.90
C PHE A 175 6.50 18.96 28.76
N ASP A 176 6.30 20.20 28.35
CA ASP A 176 7.04 20.92 27.31
C ASP A 176 7.21 22.38 27.77
N PRO A 177 8.12 22.64 28.73
CA PRO A 177 8.27 23.96 29.34
C PRO A 177 8.68 25.01 28.32
N LEU A 178 8.06 26.18 28.44
CA LEU A 178 8.34 27.37 27.63
C LEU A 178 9.17 28.35 28.45
N GLU A 179 10.14 29.01 27.83
CA GLU A 179 10.92 30.08 28.48
C GLU A 179 10.04 31.30 28.83
N ASN A 180 9.02 31.56 28.01
CA ASN A 180 8.02 32.60 28.23
C ASN A 180 6.61 32.04 28.04
N SER A 181 5.72 32.27 29.01
CA SER A 181 4.34 31.80 28.97
C SER A 181 3.50 32.43 27.85
N LEU A 182 3.92 33.59 27.33
CA LEU A 182 3.29 34.24 26.17
C LEU A 182 3.54 33.49 24.86
N ASP A 183 4.53 32.59 24.82
CA ASP A 183 4.88 31.80 23.63
C ASP A 183 4.07 30.50 23.54
N TYR A 184 3.01 30.37 24.35
CA TYR A 184 2.16 29.20 24.32
C TYR A 184 1.36 29.13 23.03
N GLU A 185 1.58 28.04 22.30
CA GLU A 185 0.88 27.73 21.08
C GLU A 185 0.00 26.48 21.28
N GLU A 186 -1.32 26.70 21.26
CA GLU A 186 -2.28 25.62 21.45
C GLU A 186 -2.26 24.63 20.28
N GLU A 187 -2.06 25.10 19.05
CA GLU A 187 -2.01 24.24 17.87
C GLU A 187 -0.72 23.42 17.86
N TYR A 188 -0.87 22.09 17.92
CA TYR A 188 0.29 21.19 17.95
C TYR A 188 1.23 21.37 16.75
N TRP A 189 0.66 21.57 15.56
CA TRP A 189 1.41 21.75 14.33
C TRP A 189 2.36 22.95 14.42
N LYS A 190 1.87 24.13 14.84
CA LYS A 190 2.68 25.34 14.98
C LYS A 190 3.76 25.20 16.05
N ARG A 191 3.43 24.62 17.21
CA ARG A 191 4.44 24.34 18.26
C ARG A 191 5.54 23.40 17.75
N LEU A 192 5.20 22.40 16.93
CA LEU A 192 6.18 21.44 16.42
C LEU A 192 7.18 22.09 15.44
N HIS A 193 6.83 23.18 14.74
CA HIS A 193 7.78 23.90 13.88
C HIS A 193 8.97 24.45 14.67
N VAL A 194 8.74 24.87 15.91
CA VAL A 194 9.81 25.37 16.78
C VAL A 194 10.76 24.26 17.22
N HIS A 195 10.25 23.04 17.40
CA HIS A 195 11.03 21.89 17.89
C HIS A 195 11.76 21.10 16.79
N ALA A 196 11.20 21.08 15.58
CA ALA A 196 11.65 20.22 14.50
C ALA A 196 11.49 20.90 13.13
N GLU A 197 12.00 22.13 13.00
CA GLU A 197 11.83 23.00 11.83
C GLU A 197 12.16 22.30 10.50
N SER A 198 13.26 21.54 10.46
CA SER A 198 13.71 20.84 9.24
C SER A 198 12.71 19.81 8.71
N LEU A 199 11.83 19.25 9.55
CA LEU A 199 10.79 18.33 9.09
C LEU A 199 9.73 19.03 8.22
N PHE A 200 9.61 20.35 8.35
CA PHE A 200 8.62 21.17 7.66
C PHE A 200 9.19 21.83 6.40
N GLU A 201 10.41 21.47 5.98
CA GLU A 201 10.91 21.87 4.67
C GLU A 201 10.00 21.28 3.58
N ARG A 202 9.44 22.17 2.77
CA ARG A 202 8.53 21.85 1.65
C ARG A 202 8.91 22.62 0.39
N ASP A 203 10.21 22.89 0.24
CA ASP A 203 10.81 23.56 -0.91
C ASP A 203 10.93 22.65 -2.15
N ASN A 204 10.77 21.33 -1.98
CA ASN A 204 10.61 20.36 -3.05
C ASN A 204 9.79 19.13 -2.59
N SER A 205 8.47 19.30 -2.48
CA SER A 205 7.57 18.24 -1.98
C SER A 205 7.11 17.23 -3.05
N LEU A 206 7.19 17.62 -4.32
CA LEU A 206 6.79 16.83 -5.47
C LEU A 206 7.75 17.12 -6.62
N THR A 207 8.33 16.08 -7.20
CA THR A 207 9.10 16.15 -8.44
C THR A 207 8.31 15.48 -9.56
N ILE A 208 8.05 16.17 -10.67
CA ILE A 208 7.44 15.62 -11.87
C ILE A 208 8.48 15.58 -12.99
N LEU A 209 8.92 14.38 -13.35
CA LEU A 209 9.76 14.10 -14.51
C LEU A 209 8.89 13.73 -15.71
N HIS A 210 9.35 14.07 -16.90
CA HIS A 210 8.66 13.78 -18.15
C HIS A 210 9.65 13.35 -19.22
N ASP A 211 9.34 12.24 -19.89
CA ASP A 211 10.13 11.72 -21.00
C ASP A 211 9.25 11.31 -22.18
N THR A 212 9.74 11.69 -23.36
CA THR A 212 9.10 11.41 -24.64
C THR A 212 10.02 10.48 -25.44
N ILE A 213 9.57 9.26 -25.67
CA ILE A 213 10.41 8.13 -26.09
C ILE A 213 10.27 7.88 -27.58
N SER A 214 11.41 7.74 -28.27
CA SER A 214 11.49 7.40 -29.69
C SER A 214 11.81 5.90 -29.92
N ALA A 215 11.67 5.42 -31.16
CA ALA A 215 11.81 4.02 -31.51
C ALA A 215 13.27 3.48 -31.57
N THR A 216 14.30 4.31 -31.36
CA THR A 216 15.70 3.91 -31.58
C THR A 216 16.26 3.08 -30.42
N LYS A 217 16.40 1.76 -30.62
CA LYS A 217 17.08 0.86 -29.67
C LYS A 217 18.56 1.19 -29.47
N ALA A 218 19.18 1.87 -30.42
CA ALA A 218 20.62 2.19 -30.40
C ALA A 218 21.02 3.06 -29.18
N ASP A 219 20.05 3.76 -28.58
CA ASP A 219 20.29 4.73 -27.50
C ASP A 219 19.67 4.27 -26.17
N TYR A 220 19.21 3.01 -26.04
CA TYR A 220 18.46 2.58 -24.85
C TYR A 220 19.29 2.61 -23.56
N GLU A 221 20.56 2.21 -23.62
CA GLU A 221 21.45 2.26 -22.45
C GLU A 221 21.70 3.71 -22.00
N GLU A 222 21.84 4.64 -22.95
CA GLU A 222 22.00 6.07 -22.66
C GLU A 222 20.72 6.67 -22.07
N LEU A 223 19.56 6.35 -22.66
CA LEU A 223 18.24 6.72 -22.14
C LEU A 223 18.06 6.21 -20.71
N LEU A 224 18.48 4.98 -20.45
CA LEU A 224 18.38 4.35 -19.14
C LEU A 224 19.32 5.01 -18.13
N ALA A 225 20.58 5.30 -18.51
CA ALA A 225 21.55 5.97 -17.67
C ALA A 225 21.11 7.40 -17.30
N ASP A 226 20.56 8.16 -18.27
CA ASP A 226 19.97 9.47 -18.01
C ASP A 226 18.84 9.37 -16.99
N ASN A 227 17.87 8.48 -17.24
CA ASN A 227 16.70 8.32 -16.37
C ASN A 227 17.07 7.81 -14.96
N PHE A 228 18.01 6.87 -14.83
CA PHE A 228 18.51 6.42 -13.53
C PHE A 228 19.20 7.56 -12.77
N THR A 229 19.99 8.38 -13.47
CA THR A 229 20.64 9.55 -12.87
C THR A 229 19.60 10.54 -12.36
N ARG A 230 18.56 10.81 -13.16
CA ARG A 230 17.46 11.71 -12.79
C ARG A 230 16.65 11.20 -11.61
N VAL A 231 16.35 9.89 -11.56
CA VAL A 231 15.66 9.26 -10.42
C VAL A 231 16.51 9.32 -9.15
N SER A 232 17.81 8.99 -9.24
CA SER A 232 18.72 9.08 -8.10
C SER A 232 18.80 10.53 -7.58
N ARG A 233 18.95 11.49 -8.49
CA ARG A 233 19.00 12.92 -8.14
C ARG A 233 17.68 13.39 -7.51
N ALA A 234 16.54 12.98 -8.07
CA ALA A 234 15.24 13.28 -7.51
C ALA A 234 15.07 12.70 -6.10
N TYR A 235 15.64 11.51 -5.81
CA TYR A 235 15.60 10.97 -4.44
C TYR A 235 16.35 11.88 -3.47
N ASP A 236 17.54 12.37 -3.84
CA ASP A 236 18.35 13.21 -2.96
C ASP A 236 17.73 14.60 -2.74
N ASP A 237 17.17 15.22 -3.79
CA ASP A 237 16.64 16.59 -3.75
C ASP A 237 15.21 16.70 -3.20
N LEU A 238 14.43 15.62 -3.20
CA LEU A 238 13.04 15.64 -2.74
C LEU A 238 12.98 15.65 -1.20
N ASN A 239 12.11 16.49 -0.62
CA ASN A 239 11.87 16.46 0.82
C ASN A 239 11.34 15.08 1.25
N ASN A 240 11.60 14.71 2.50
CA ASN A 240 11.08 13.46 3.03
C ASN A 240 9.54 13.46 3.01
N HIS A 241 8.93 12.28 2.81
CA HIS A 241 7.49 12.10 2.56
C HIS A 241 6.93 12.74 1.28
N GLY A 242 7.77 13.35 0.45
CA GLY A 242 7.41 13.84 -0.87
C GLY A 242 7.18 12.72 -1.90
N PHE A 243 6.75 13.13 -3.10
CA PHE A 243 6.45 12.23 -4.20
C PHE A 243 7.31 12.48 -5.43
N LEU A 244 7.66 11.40 -6.13
CA LEU A 244 8.22 11.45 -7.48
C LEU A 244 7.18 10.89 -8.44
N ILE A 245 6.87 11.66 -9.48
CA ILE A 245 6.02 11.25 -10.58
C ILE A 245 6.85 11.27 -11.85
N ILE A 246 6.78 10.20 -12.63
CA ILE A 246 7.44 10.10 -13.94
C ILE A 246 6.38 9.82 -15.00
N ILE A 247 6.26 10.72 -15.97
CA ILE A 247 5.36 10.61 -17.11
C ILE A 247 6.16 10.11 -18.31
N LEU A 248 5.76 8.99 -18.89
CA LEU A 248 6.40 8.39 -20.06
C LEU A 248 5.43 8.37 -21.24
N GLU A 249 5.78 9.04 -22.33
CA GLU A 249 5.01 9.08 -23.59
C GLU A 249 5.78 8.41 -24.72
N ALA A 250 5.12 7.54 -25.49
CA ALA A 250 5.71 6.96 -26.70
C ALA A 250 5.38 7.83 -27.94
N LEU A 251 6.40 8.31 -28.66
CA LEU A 251 6.24 9.14 -29.86
C LEU A 251 5.49 8.43 -30.98
N ASP A 252 5.71 7.12 -31.13
CA ASP A 252 5.12 6.29 -32.16
C ASP A 252 4.89 4.85 -31.65
N GLU A 253 4.23 4.01 -32.46
CA GLU A 253 3.99 2.61 -32.10
C GLU A 253 5.29 1.80 -31.92
N GLY A 254 6.37 2.15 -32.64
CA GLY A 254 7.66 1.47 -32.55
C GLY A 254 8.39 1.74 -31.25
N ALA A 255 8.12 2.88 -30.61
CA ALA A 255 8.66 3.26 -29.30
C ALA A 255 7.97 2.59 -28.10
N ARG A 256 6.81 1.93 -28.31
CA ARG A 256 6.01 1.33 -27.24
C ARG A 256 6.77 0.25 -26.46
N ASP A 257 7.54 -0.57 -27.16
CA ASP A 257 8.37 -1.60 -26.51
C ASP A 257 9.38 -0.91 -25.57
N THR A 258 10.09 0.09 -26.07
CA THR A 258 11.07 0.88 -25.31
C THR A 258 10.43 1.52 -24.08
N GLN A 259 9.22 2.08 -24.21
CA GLN A 259 8.46 2.66 -23.10
C GLN A 259 8.17 1.65 -21.98
N TRP A 260 7.68 0.45 -22.32
CA TRP A 260 7.42 -0.58 -21.31
C TRP A 260 8.70 -1.16 -20.70
N ASN A 261 9.77 -1.25 -21.48
CA ASN A 261 11.09 -1.62 -20.97
C ASN A 261 11.57 -0.57 -19.94
N LEU A 262 11.53 0.73 -20.29
CA LEU A 262 11.95 1.81 -19.40
C LEU A 262 11.08 1.89 -18.15
N CYS A 263 9.75 1.76 -18.29
CA CYS A 263 8.80 1.72 -17.17
C CYS A 263 9.20 0.64 -16.14
N SER A 264 9.44 -0.59 -16.61
CA SER A 264 9.87 -1.70 -15.75
C SER A 264 11.18 -1.39 -15.03
N ASP A 265 12.19 -0.88 -15.76
CA ASP A 265 13.52 -0.62 -15.22
C ASP A 265 13.51 0.53 -14.21
N LEU A 266 12.73 1.59 -14.45
CA LEU A 266 12.58 2.71 -13.54
C LEU A 266 11.91 2.29 -12.22
N ILE A 267 10.88 1.45 -12.26
CA ILE A 267 10.24 0.92 -11.04
C ILE A 267 11.26 0.16 -10.20
N LEU A 268 12.02 -0.76 -10.82
CA LEU A 268 12.99 -1.58 -10.11
C LEU A 268 14.13 -0.75 -9.55
N PHE A 269 14.68 0.18 -10.34
CA PHE A 269 15.76 1.06 -9.93
C PHE A 269 15.32 2.01 -8.81
N ALA A 270 14.21 2.73 -8.99
CA ALA A 270 13.71 3.68 -8.00
C ALA A 270 13.54 3.05 -6.61
N GLU A 271 13.10 1.80 -6.55
CA GLU A 271 12.91 1.04 -5.31
C GLU A 271 14.19 0.47 -4.69
N LYS A 272 15.22 0.13 -5.50
CA LYS A 272 16.36 -0.72 -5.06
C LYS A 272 17.74 -0.08 -5.22
N HIS A 273 17.86 1.11 -5.80
CA HIS A 273 19.15 1.72 -6.18
C HIS A 273 20.07 2.08 -5.01
N ARG A 274 19.58 2.17 -3.76
CA ARG A 274 20.41 2.49 -2.58
C ARG A 274 20.71 1.23 -1.79
N SER A 275 21.91 0.70 -1.95
CA SER A 275 22.41 -0.43 -1.16
C SER A 275 23.06 0.07 0.12
N VAL A 276 22.45 -0.18 1.29
CA VAL A 276 22.88 0.37 2.59
C VAL A 276 23.11 -0.72 3.63
N GLU A 277 24.05 -0.49 4.55
CA GLU A 277 24.18 -1.30 5.77
C GLU A 277 23.17 -0.82 6.81
N LEU A 278 22.29 -1.70 7.27
CA LEU A 278 21.19 -1.34 8.15
C LEU A 278 21.34 -1.99 9.52
N GLN A 279 21.71 -1.22 10.53
CA GLN A 279 21.86 -1.71 11.90
C GLN A 279 20.58 -1.51 12.72
N LYS A 280 19.49 -2.16 12.31
CA LYS A 280 18.18 -2.07 12.98
C LYS A 280 17.65 -3.45 13.32
N GLY A 281 17.05 -3.60 14.52
CA GLY A 281 16.57 -4.89 15.01
C GLY A 281 15.47 -5.55 14.16
N TYR A 282 14.76 -4.77 13.35
CA TYR A 282 13.79 -5.32 12.40
C TYR A 282 14.43 -5.92 11.14
N PHE A 283 15.67 -5.55 10.80
CA PHE A 283 16.40 -6.10 9.67
C PHE A 283 17.15 -7.36 10.08
N GLN A 284 16.47 -8.50 9.95
CA GLN A 284 16.97 -9.80 10.38
C GLN A 284 17.72 -10.50 9.24
N TYR A 285 18.74 -9.85 8.68
CA TYR A 285 19.40 -10.33 7.47
C TYR A 285 19.96 -11.75 7.58
N ARG A 286 20.44 -12.17 8.76
CA ARG A 286 20.94 -13.54 9.00
C ARG A 286 19.84 -14.58 8.81
N LYS A 287 18.65 -14.30 9.34
CA LYS A 287 17.48 -15.18 9.18
C LYS A 287 17.04 -15.22 7.72
N ILE A 288 17.04 -14.07 7.04
CA ILE A 288 16.73 -14.00 5.61
C ILE A 288 17.74 -14.82 4.80
N ALA A 289 19.03 -14.67 5.08
CA ALA A 289 20.11 -15.43 4.44
C ALA A 289 19.95 -16.94 4.67
N GLU A 290 19.73 -17.37 5.90
CA GLU A 290 19.54 -18.78 6.27
C GLU A 290 18.37 -19.41 5.50
N VAL A 291 17.19 -18.78 5.57
CA VAL A 291 15.99 -19.27 4.88
C VAL A 291 16.21 -19.31 3.37
N THR A 292 16.72 -18.23 2.78
CA THR A 292 16.96 -18.16 1.32
C THR A 292 17.96 -19.21 0.87
N SER A 293 19.03 -19.42 1.63
CA SER A 293 20.11 -20.36 1.28
C SER A 293 19.71 -21.82 1.52
N SER A 294 18.74 -22.06 2.42
CA SER A 294 18.14 -23.39 2.59
C SER A 294 17.25 -23.79 1.41
N TYR A 295 16.63 -22.80 0.75
CA TYR A 295 15.77 -23.00 -0.41
C TYR A 295 16.58 -23.04 -1.73
N ILE A 296 17.51 -22.10 -1.89
CA ILE A 296 18.28 -21.91 -3.11
C ILE A 296 19.65 -22.55 -2.97
N GLY A 297 19.81 -23.73 -3.56
CA GLY A 297 21.11 -24.37 -3.69
C GLY A 297 22.08 -23.54 -4.54
N GLY A 298 23.31 -23.35 -4.05
CA GLY A 298 24.38 -22.68 -4.81
C GLY A 298 24.50 -21.16 -4.60
N ILE A 299 23.76 -20.57 -3.65
CA ILE A 299 24.02 -19.18 -3.23
C ILE A 299 25.45 -19.04 -2.71
N LYS A 300 26.19 -18.10 -3.29
CA LYS A 300 27.49 -17.65 -2.78
C LYS A 300 27.25 -16.47 -1.83
N GLN A 301 27.46 -16.69 -0.53
CA GLN A 301 27.19 -15.69 0.51
C GLN A 301 27.95 -14.38 0.27
N ASP A 302 29.21 -14.47 -0.16
CA ASP A 302 30.07 -13.32 -0.41
C ASP A 302 29.58 -12.44 -1.58
N GLU A 303 28.88 -13.02 -2.55
CA GLU A 303 28.29 -12.30 -3.69
C GLU A 303 26.88 -11.78 -3.36
N ALA A 304 26.11 -12.49 -2.53
CA ALA A 304 24.73 -12.14 -2.19
C ALA A 304 24.62 -11.02 -1.14
N ARG A 305 25.64 -10.84 -0.29
CA ARG A 305 25.79 -9.72 0.67
C ARG A 305 24.48 -9.43 1.42
N PHE A 306 23.89 -10.43 2.09
CA PHE A 306 22.58 -10.31 2.73
C PHE A 306 22.54 -9.22 3.81
N GLU A 307 23.68 -8.85 4.40
CA GLU A 307 23.79 -7.78 5.39
C GLU A 307 23.54 -6.37 4.82
N ARG A 308 23.41 -6.22 3.50
CA ARG A 308 23.02 -4.97 2.84
C ARG A 308 21.54 -4.99 2.48
N ALA A 309 20.82 -3.94 2.84
CA ALA A 309 19.44 -3.70 2.42
C ALA A 309 19.43 -2.84 1.15
N ASN A 310 18.54 -3.14 0.20
CA ASN A 310 18.30 -2.31 -0.97
C ASN A 310 17.06 -1.44 -0.72
N GLU A 311 17.25 -0.13 -0.78
CA GLU A 311 16.27 0.89 -0.47
C GLU A 311 16.20 1.93 -1.59
N GLY A 312 15.24 2.85 -1.46
CA GLY A 312 14.97 3.90 -2.42
C GLY A 312 13.56 4.44 -2.18
N PHE A 313 12.90 4.83 -3.26
CA PHE A 313 11.49 5.17 -3.21
C PHE A 313 10.63 3.95 -2.88
N THR A 314 9.44 4.19 -2.34
CA THR A 314 8.37 3.19 -2.29
C THR A 314 7.47 3.37 -3.51
N TYR A 315 7.33 2.32 -4.34
CA TYR A 315 6.39 2.26 -5.44
C TYR A 315 4.94 2.32 -4.93
N ARG A 316 4.14 3.19 -5.54
CA ARG A 316 2.73 3.41 -5.16
C ARG A 316 1.79 2.89 -6.25
N ASP A 317 2.01 3.32 -7.49
CA ASP A 317 1.14 3.00 -8.60
C ASP A 317 1.78 3.24 -9.96
N THR A 318 1.17 2.63 -10.98
CA THR A 318 1.38 2.95 -12.39
C THR A 318 0.00 3.18 -12.98
N LEU A 319 -0.32 4.45 -13.26
CA LEU A 319 -1.53 4.77 -14.00
C LEU A 319 -1.26 4.63 -15.49
N VAL A 320 -2.25 4.12 -16.21
CA VAL A 320 -2.22 4.02 -17.66
C VAL A 320 -3.29 4.93 -18.21
N THR A 321 -2.89 5.94 -18.99
CA THR A 321 -3.84 6.85 -19.64
C THR A 321 -3.83 6.64 -21.15
N PHE A 322 -4.99 6.81 -21.78
CA PHE A 322 -5.15 6.81 -23.22
C PHE A 322 -5.68 8.17 -23.68
N PRO A 323 -5.15 8.77 -24.76
CA PRO A 323 -5.66 10.04 -25.29
C PRO A 323 -7.08 9.91 -25.84
N ASP A 324 -7.46 8.71 -26.24
CA ASP A 324 -8.75 8.38 -26.83
C ASP A 324 -9.48 7.34 -25.95
N ASP A 325 -10.54 6.74 -26.47
CA ASP A 325 -11.30 5.66 -25.83
C ASP A 325 -10.57 4.31 -25.81
N GLY A 326 -9.25 4.29 -25.98
CA GLY A 326 -8.39 3.11 -25.89
C GLY A 326 -7.98 2.49 -27.23
N GLU A 327 -8.48 2.99 -28.36
CA GLU A 327 -8.18 2.43 -29.69
C GLU A 327 -6.75 2.73 -30.19
N CYS A 328 -6.13 3.84 -29.76
CA CYS A 328 -4.91 4.39 -30.38
C CYS A 328 -3.57 3.74 -29.99
N GLY A 329 -3.55 2.55 -29.38
CA GLY A 329 -2.32 1.74 -29.21
C GLY A 329 -1.19 2.29 -28.32
N ARG A 330 -1.21 3.58 -27.96
CA ARG A 330 -0.12 4.30 -27.28
C ARG A 330 -0.61 4.87 -25.94
N PRO A 331 -0.42 4.12 -24.84
CA PRO A 331 -0.71 4.67 -23.52
C PRO A 331 0.36 5.68 -23.09
N THR A 332 -0.02 6.66 -22.29
CA THR A 332 0.91 7.41 -21.44
C THR A 332 0.97 6.70 -20.09
N LEU A 333 2.19 6.43 -19.60
CA LEU A 333 2.41 5.75 -18.33
C LEU A 333 2.80 6.77 -17.27
N VAL A 334 2.12 6.72 -16.12
CA VAL A 334 2.37 7.63 -14.99
C VAL A 334 2.82 6.80 -13.79
N LEU A 335 4.11 6.83 -13.52
CA LEU A 335 4.74 6.13 -12.41
C LEU A 335 4.67 7.00 -11.16
N ILE A 336 4.25 6.44 -10.03
CA ILE A 336 4.09 7.17 -8.76
C ILE A 336 4.93 6.51 -7.68
N PHE A 337 5.81 7.30 -7.08
CA PHE A 337 6.74 6.91 -6.04
C PHE A 337 6.63 7.85 -4.84
N GLN A 338 6.87 7.33 -3.63
CA GLN A 338 6.93 8.13 -2.41
C GLN A 338 8.30 7.96 -1.75
N LYS A 339 8.94 9.07 -1.36
CA LYS A 339 10.16 9.03 -0.54
C LYS A 339 9.75 8.86 0.92
N ASN A 340 10.26 7.81 1.56
CA ASN A 340 10.14 7.60 3.00
C ASN A 340 11.54 7.28 3.54
N GLU A 341 12.35 8.33 3.66
CA GLU A 341 13.66 8.22 4.27
C GLU A 341 13.52 8.12 5.79
N ARG A 342 14.36 7.30 6.42
CA ARG A 342 14.31 7.12 7.86
C ARG A 342 14.71 8.41 8.56
N ASP A 343 13.77 8.95 9.31
CA ASP A 343 13.97 10.09 10.18
C ASP A 343 13.81 9.67 11.65
N GLU A 344 14.83 9.88 12.46
CA GLU A 344 14.85 9.51 13.88
C GLU A 344 14.58 10.70 14.81
N THR A 345 14.17 11.85 14.25
CA THR A 345 13.78 13.05 15.02
C THR A 345 12.65 12.70 15.98
N VAL A 346 12.91 12.90 17.28
CA VAL A 346 11.96 12.60 18.35
C VAL A 346 10.85 13.65 18.34
N LEU A 347 9.60 13.18 18.31
CA LEU A 347 8.44 14.06 18.33
C LEU A 347 7.76 13.99 19.71
N PRO A 348 7.44 15.12 20.35
CA PRO A 348 6.63 15.12 21.57
C PRO A 348 5.23 14.58 21.30
N CYS A 349 4.54 14.11 22.34
CA CYS A 349 3.18 13.61 22.18
C CYS A 349 2.22 14.72 21.71
N PRO A 350 1.40 14.50 20.65
CA PRO A 350 0.44 15.50 20.18
C PRO A 350 -0.68 15.81 21.16
N ALA A 351 -0.93 14.93 22.13
CA ALA A 351 -1.98 15.11 23.13
C ALA A 351 -1.47 15.80 24.40
N CYS A 352 -0.37 15.31 24.99
CA CYS A 352 0.11 15.80 26.28
C CYS A 352 1.43 16.58 26.21
N ARG A 353 2.03 16.75 25.04
CA ARG A 353 3.33 17.40 24.80
C ARG A 353 4.55 16.74 25.44
N SER A 354 4.35 15.64 26.17
CA SER A 354 5.46 14.92 26.77
C SER A 354 6.45 14.39 25.72
N HIS A 355 7.72 14.69 25.96
CA HIS A 355 8.87 14.13 25.26
C HIS A 355 9.20 12.69 25.71
N ARG A 356 8.50 12.16 26.73
CA ARG A 356 8.60 10.73 27.11
C ARG A 356 7.86 9.87 26.10
N VAL A 357 8.54 9.55 25.00
CA VAL A 357 8.03 8.73 23.90
C VAL A 357 8.99 7.58 23.60
N ASN A 358 8.46 6.47 23.08
CA ASN A 358 9.26 5.34 22.63
C ASN A 358 9.15 5.18 21.10
N GLY A 359 10.28 4.99 20.43
CA GLY A 359 10.40 4.92 18.97
C GLY A 359 10.60 3.52 18.39
N ASN A 360 10.28 2.44 19.11
CA ASN A 360 10.62 1.08 18.67
C ASN A 360 9.81 0.54 17.47
N SER A 361 9.00 1.36 16.80
CA SER A 361 8.12 0.93 15.72
C SER A 361 8.17 1.86 14.50
N TYR A 362 7.92 1.30 13.33
CA TYR A 362 7.60 2.06 12.11
C TYR A 362 6.22 1.62 11.62
N SER A 363 5.44 2.55 11.07
CA SER A 363 4.11 2.26 10.52
C SER A 363 4.20 1.61 9.14
N SER A 364 5.23 1.99 8.40
CA SER A 364 5.61 1.48 7.08
C SER A 364 7.13 1.61 6.94
N PHE A 365 7.70 1.03 5.88
CA PHE A 365 9.12 1.16 5.60
C PHE A 365 9.55 2.65 5.59
N GLY A 366 10.59 2.98 6.36
CA GLY A 366 11.11 4.35 6.49
C GLY A 366 10.36 5.29 7.44
N VAL A 367 9.10 5.01 7.79
CA VAL A 367 8.26 5.97 8.55
C VAL A 367 8.27 5.67 10.05
N LYS A 368 9.15 6.37 10.77
CA LYS A 368 9.29 6.26 12.23
C LYS A 368 7.98 6.59 12.95
N SER A 369 7.60 5.76 13.92
CA SER A 369 6.44 6.02 14.79
C SER A 369 6.84 6.06 16.26
N TRP A 370 6.30 7.04 16.96
CA TRP A 370 6.49 7.31 18.38
C TRP A 370 5.26 6.89 19.17
N GLU A 371 5.46 6.28 20.33
CA GLU A 371 4.43 5.88 21.28
C GLU A 371 4.60 6.62 22.60
N CYS A 372 3.60 7.41 23.00
CA CYS A 372 3.66 8.17 24.25
C CYS A 372 3.73 7.28 25.49
N GLN A 373 4.70 7.52 26.37
CA GLN A 373 4.90 6.79 27.62
C GLN A 373 4.36 7.54 28.85
N ASN A 374 3.79 8.73 28.67
CA ASN A 374 3.18 9.47 29.78
C ASN A 374 1.91 8.73 30.28
N TRP A 375 1.92 8.30 31.55
CA TRP A 375 0.84 7.53 32.17
C TRP A 375 -0.45 8.33 32.34
N ILE A 376 -0.35 9.67 32.42
CA ILE A 376 -1.51 10.56 32.50
C ILE A 376 -1.89 11.16 31.13
N CYS A 377 -1.34 10.65 30.02
CA CYS A 377 -1.76 11.12 28.70
C CYS A 377 -3.26 10.82 28.47
N PRO A 378 -4.08 11.81 28.05
CA PRO A 378 -5.53 11.61 27.91
C PRO A 378 -5.89 10.67 26.75
N ASP A 379 -5.02 10.59 25.75
CA ASP A 379 -5.19 9.80 24.54
C ASP A 379 -4.69 8.34 24.65
N ARG A 380 -4.38 7.85 25.85
CA ARG A 380 -4.08 6.42 26.04
C ARG A 380 -5.30 5.56 25.63
N SER A 381 -5.05 4.43 24.98
CA SER A 381 -6.10 3.52 24.52
C SER A 381 -6.86 2.87 25.69
N MET A 382 -7.97 2.17 25.39
CA MET A 382 -8.68 1.34 26.39
C MET A 382 -7.78 0.25 27.01
N SER A 383 -6.82 -0.26 26.26
CA SER A 383 -5.83 -1.23 26.78
C SER A 383 -4.68 -0.53 27.51
N ASN A 384 -4.89 0.73 27.94
CA ASN A 384 -3.91 1.61 28.57
C ASN A 384 -2.59 1.79 27.81
N ARG A 385 -2.62 1.71 26.48
CA ARG A 385 -1.42 1.84 25.65
C ARG A 385 -1.27 3.28 25.15
N GLY A 386 -0.04 3.75 25.01
CA GLY A 386 0.25 5.10 24.53
C GLY A 386 -0.32 5.36 23.12
N LYS A 387 -0.70 6.61 22.85
CA LYS A 387 -1.01 7.07 21.48
C LYS A 387 0.23 6.91 20.61
N ARG A 388 0.05 6.28 19.45
CA ARG A 388 1.06 6.23 18.38
C ARG A 388 0.83 7.34 17.38
N PHE A 389 1.92 7.92 16.90
CA PHE A 389 1.92 8.97 15.89
C PHE A 389 3.25 8.95 15.13
N SER A 390 3.27 9.58 13.96
CA SER A 390 4.46 9.79 13.12
C SER A 390 4.37 11.16 12.46
N PHE A 391 5.49 11.71 12.01
CA PHE A 391 5.47 12.99 11.29
C PHE A 391 4.57 12.90 10.03
N LEU A 392 4.69 11.84 9.23
CA LEU A 392 3.81 11.59 8.09
C LEU A 392 2.32 11.64 8.47
N SER A 393 1.92 11.00 9.58
CA SER A 393 0.51 11.03 10.02
C SER A 393 0.06 12.44 10.41
N LEU A 394 0.95 13.25 10.98
CA LEU A 394 0.67 14.63 11.36
C LEU A 394 0.54 15.52 10.10
N LEU A 395 1.45 15.35 9.13
CA LEU A 395 1.41 16.02 7.83
C LEU A 395 0.12 15.71 7.07
N MET A 396 -0.26 14.43 7.00
CA MET A 396 -1.52 14.03 6.38
C MET A 396 -2.74 14.61 7.10
N ASN A 397 -2.72 14.73 8.43
CA ASN A 397 -3.81 15.40 9.15
C ASN A 397 -3.85 16.91 8.84
N LYS A 398 -2.69 17.57 8.70
CA LYS A 398 -2.60 18.98 8.32
C LYS A 398 -3.14 19.23 6.91
N ALA A 399 -2.99 18.27 6.00
CA ALA A 399 -3.55 18.34 4.65
C ALA A 399 -5.07 18.49 4.63
N ILE A 400 -5.78 18.06 5.70
CA ILE A 400 -7.24 18.18 5.83
C ILE A 400 -7.61 19.60 6.21
N SER A 401 -7.60 20.49 5.22
CA SER A 401 -7.94 21.90 5.38
C SER A 401 -8.65 22.47 4.13
N PRO A 402 -9.47 23.53 4.29
CA PRO A 402 -10.22 24.11 3.17
C PRO A 402 -9.33 24.56 2.01
N GLU A 403 -8.14 25.09 2.29
CA GLU A 403 -7.19 25.54 1.27
C GLU A 403 -6.55 24.40 0.45
N ASN A 404 -6.68 23.16 0.92
CA ASN A 404 -6.18 21.95 0.26
C ASN A 404 -7.32 21.07 -0.25
N GLU A 405 -8.57 21.53 -0.24
CA GLU A 405 -9.70 20.75 -0.71
C GLU A 405 -9.62 20.50 -2.23
N ILE A 406 -9.77 19.23 -2.61
CA ILE A 406 -9.70 18.75 -3.99
C ILE A 406 -11.14 18.57 -4.51
N PRO A 407 -11.47 19.09 -5.70
CA PRO A 407 -12.79 18.90 -6.29
C PRO A 407 -13.17 17.42 -6.41
N VAL A 408 -14.39 17.08 -5.99
CA VAL A 408 -14.93 15.70 -6.07
C VAL A 408 -14.95 15.18 -7.51
N SER A 409 -15.16 16.07 -8.50
CA SER A 409 -15.08 15.73 -9.92
C SER A 409 -13.69 15.22 -10.32
N LEU A 410 -12.62 15.85 -9.81
CA LEU A 410 -11.25 15.42 -10.06
C LEU A 410 -10.95 14.07 -9.39
N VAL A 411 -11.38 13.87 -8.14
CA VAL A 411 -11.23 12.57 -7.47
C VAL A 411 -11.98 11.46 -8.22
N ARG A 412 -13.18 11.73 -8.72
CA ARG A 412 -13.94 10.77 -9.53
C ARG A 412 -13.26 10.48 -10.88
N ARG A 413 -12.71 11.50 -11.54
CA ARG A 413 -11.97 11.38 -12.80
C ARG A 413 -10.79 10.41 -12.68
N TRP A 414 -10.11 10.42 -11.54
CA TRP A 414 -8.93 9.62 -11.23
C TRP A 414 -9.19 8.50 -10.23
N SER A 415 -10.44 8.01 -10.17
CA SER A 415 -10.84 6.93 -9.26
C SER A 415 -10.32 5.55 -9.69
N ARG A 416 -9.95 5.39 -10.96
CA ARG A 416 -9.39 4.17 -11.55
C ARG A 416 -7.94 4.43 -11.97
N ASP A 417 -7.13 3.39 -11.99
CA ASP A 417 -5.73 3.42 -12.45
C ASP A 417 -5.58 3.19 -13.96
N VAL A 418 -6.68 2.97 -14.68
CA VAL A 418 -6.76 3.06 -16.15
C VAL A 418 -7.73 4.17 -16.52
N ILE A 419 -7.26 5.15 -17.29
CA ILE A 419 -7.99 6.36 -17.62
C ILE A 419 -8.05 6.52 -19.15
N TYR A 420 -9.24 6.81 -19.67
CA TYR A 420 -9.45 7.08 -21.10
C TYR A 420 -9.69 8.57 -21.34
N CYS A 421 -9.44 9.00 -22.58
CA CYS A 421 -9.59 10.39 -23.01
C CYS A 421 -8.86 11.38 -22.09
N ALA A 422 -7.65 11.04 -21.62
CA ALA A 422 -6.86 11.87 -20.71
C ALA A 422 -5.61 12.41 -21.41
N ASN A 423 -5.29 13.67 -21.14
CA ASN A 423 -4.07 14.33 -21.62
C ASN A 423 -3.07 14.64 -20.49
N VAL A 424 -1.87 15.06 -20.86
CA VAL A 424 -0.79 15.39 -19.92
C VAL A 424 -1.17 16.52 -18.96
N ALA A 425 -1.96 17.51 -19.39
CA ALA A 425 -2.39 18.59 -18.50
C ALA A 425 -3.31 18.09 -17.37
N GLU A 426 -4.24 17.16 -17.66
CA GLU A 426 -5.05 16.50 -16.63
C GLU A 426 -4.19 15.64 -15.68
N ILE A 427 -3.15 14.96 -16.21
CA ILE A 427 -2.20 14.20 -15.38
C ILE A 427 -1.48 15.13 -14.40
N ILE A 428 -1.02 16.29 -14.87
CA ILE A 428 -0.37 17.32 -14.06
C ILE A 428 -1.33 17.85 -12.99
N GLU A 429 -2.56 18.20 -13.37
CA GLU A 429 -3.58 18.68 -12.44
C GLU A 429 -3.81 17.68 -11.30
N MET A 430 -3.93 16.39 -11.63
CA MET A 430 -4.03 15.31 -10.65
C MET A 430 -2.77 15.20 -9.79
N ALA A 431 -1.60 15.16 -10.41
CA ALA A 431 -0.31 15.04 -9.73
C ALA A 431 -0.12 16.11 -8.66
N VAL A 432 -0.33 17.38 -9.05
CA VAL A 432 -0.20 18.53 -8.15
C VAL A 432 -1.27 18.48 -7.06
N SER A 433 -2.52 18.19 -7.42
CA SER A 433 -3.63 18.15 -6.45
C SER A 433 -3.52 17.03 -5.43
N PHE A 434 -3.06 15.84 -5.83
CA PHE A 434 -3.11 14.65 -4.98
C PHE A 434 -1.84 14.50 -4.12
N TYR A 435 -0.72 15.07 -4.55
CA TYR A 435 0.60 14.80 -3.97
C TYR A 435 1.38 16.03 -3.49
N SER A 436 0.78 17.22 -3.48
CA SER A 436 1.37 18.43 -2.87
C SER A 436 0.33 19.21 -2.06
N LEU A 437 0.79 19.99 -1.09
CA LEU A 437 -0.03 20.97 -0.36
C LEU A 437 0.06 22.34 -1.03
N ARG A 438 -0.95 23.18 -0.80
CA ARG A 438 -0.92 24.58 -1.20
C ARG A 438 0.26 25.28 -0.51
N SER A 439 0.91 26.18 -1.23
CA SER A 439 2.15 26.86 -0.83
C SER A 439 3.43 26.02 -0.85
N ASP A 440 3.35 24.73 -1.17
CA ASP A 440 4.56 23.95 -1.45
C ASP A 440 5.29 24.49 -2.68
N SER A 441 6.61 24.32 -2.69
CA SER A 441 7.37 24.34 -3.93
C SER A 441 7.46 22.92 -4.48
N ILE A 442 7.30 22.80 -5.79
CA ILE A 442 7.36 21.53 -6.53
C ILE A 442 8.27 21.69 -7.74
N THR A 443 9.05 20.66 -8.03
CA THR A 443 10.00 20.63 -9.14
C THR A 443 9.39 19.95 -10.35
N VAL A 444 9.45 20.57 -11.52
CA VAL A 444 8.79 20.05 -12.72
C VAL A 444 9.72 20.14 -13.93
N ALA A 445 9.75 19.08 -14.74
CA ALA A 445 10.42 19.08 -16.03
C ALA A 445 10.02 20.28 -16.90
N GLU A 446 11.01 21.02 -17.42
CA GLU A 446 10.79 22.22 -18.25
C GLU A 446 9.94 21.93 -19.49
N THR A 447 10.02 20.70 -20.02
CA THR A 447 9.24 20.25 -21.17
C THR A 447 7.72 20.30 -20.96
N LEU A 448 7.26 20.36 -19.71
CA LEU A 448 5.84 20.47 -19.38
C LEU A 448 5.31 21.91 -19.37
N ASN A 449 6.18 22.93 -19.42
CA ASN A 449 5.84 24.35 -19.55
C ASN A 449 4.71 24.82 -18.58
N ILE A 450 4.85 24.49 -17.30
CA ILE A 450 3.89 24.92 -16.27
C ILE A 450 4.21 26.35 -15.80
N CYS A 451 3.18 27.16 -15.57
CA CYS A 451 3.31 28.50 -15.00
C CYS A 451 4.06 28.49 -13.64
N PRO A 452 4.90 29.50 -13.33
CA PRO A 452 5.64 29.58 -12.06
C PRO A 452 4.79 29.49 -10.78
N ASN A 453 3.51 29.87 -10.86
CA ASN A 453 2.51 29.57 -9.84
C ASN A 453 1.38 28.75 -10.46
N TYR A 454 1.14 27.55 -9.94
CA TYR A 454 0.10 26.65 -10.43
C TYR A 454 -0.67 26.04 -9.27
N MET A 455 -1.99 26.25 -9.26
CA MET A 455 -2.90 25.79 -8.18
C MET A 455 -2.44 26.23 -6.78
N GLY A 456 -1.76 27.38 -6.66
CA GLY A 456 -1.22 27.91 -5.41
C GLY A 456 0.06 27.24 -4.92
N ARG A 457 0.77 26.48 -5.76
CA ARG A 457 2.13 25.97 -5.52
C ARG A 457 3.14 26.79 -6.30
N ASN A 458 4.37 26.86 -5.80
CA ASN A 458 5.50 27.47 -6.51
C ASN A 458 6.17 26.40 -7.40
N ILE A 459 6.33 26.70 -8.69
CA ILE A 459 6.94 25.77 -9.64
C ILE A 459 8.41 26.11 -9.82
N VAL A 460 9.26 25.12 -9.57
CA VAL A 460 10.70 25.18 -9.82
C VAL A 460 11.00 24.34 -11.06
N ALA A 461 11.73 24.92 -12.01
CA ALA A 461 12.17 24.20 -13.20
C ALA A 461 13.19 23.11 -12.82
N TYR A 462 12.95 21.88 -13.28
CA TYR A 462 13.91 20.80 -13.10
C TYR A 462 15.13 21.01 -14.00
N SER A 463 16.29 21.19 -13.39
CA SER A 463 17.57 21.21 -14.10
C SER A 463 18.13 19.79 -14.20
N PRO A 464 18.17 19.17 -15.40
CA PRO A 464 18.62 17.79 -15.54
C PRO A 464 20.12 17.66 -15.20
N PRO A 465 20.51 16.66 -14.38
CA PRO A 465 21.90 16.38 -14.10
C PRO A 465 22.61 15.83 -15.34
N GLN A 466 23.94 15.90 -15.36
CA GLN A 466 24.73 15.18 -16.37
C GLN A 466 24.58 13.66 -16.14
N PRO A 467 24.25 12.85 -17.17
CA PRO A 467 24.07 11.41 -17.01
C PRO A 467 25.32 10.73 -16.46
N GLU A 468 25.16 9.95 -15.39
CA GLU A 468 26.20 9.08 -14.87
C GLU A 468 26.28 7.81 -15.72
N ARG A 469 27.31 7.68 -16.56
CA ARG A 469 27.44 6.57 -17.52
C ARG A 469 27.47 5.18 -16.88
N GLU A 470 28.07 5.05 -15.70
CA GLU A 470 28.27 3.76 -15.03
C GLU A 470 27.09 3.32 -14.13
N ILE A 471 26.04 4.15 -13.99
CA ILE A 471 24.94 3.89 -13.05
C ILE A 471 24.19 2.60 -13.37
N VAL A 472 23.99 2.32 -14.66
CA VAL A 472 23.31 1.11 -15.15
C VAL A 472 24.16 -0.12 -14.86
N ALA A 473 25.45 -0.08 -15.20
CA ALA A 473 26.39 -1.17 -14.97
C ALA A 473 26.52 -1.47 -13.47
N ARG A 474 26.66 -0.43 -12.64
CA ARG A 474 26.70 -0.55 -11.17
C ARG A 474 25.44 -1.19 -10.61
N PHE A 475 24.26 -0.76 -11.06
CA PHE A 475 22.99 -1.31 -10.58
C PHE A 475 22.83 -2.78 -10.96
N ASN A 476 23.13 -3.14 -12.21
CA ASN A 476 23.03 -4.52 -12.68
C ASN A 476 24.04 -5.47 -12.01
N ALA A 477 25.14 -4.93 -11.48
CA ALA A 477 26.13 -5.67 -10.70
C ALA A 477 25.81 -5.73 -9.19
N ASP A 478 24.71 -5.13 -8.72
CA ASP A 478 24.38 -5.10 -7.29
C ASP A 478 24.11 -6.51 -6.74
N PRO A 479 24.62 -6.84 -5.53
CA PRO A 479 24.36 -8.11 -4.84
C PRO A 479 22.91 -8.54 -4.75
N PHE A 480 21.95 -7.62 -4.82
CA PHE A 480 20.52 -7.89 -4.85
C PHE A 480 20.14 -9.02 -5.82
N PHE A 481 20.69 -9.00 -7.04
CA PHE A 481 20.37 -9.98 -8.09
C PHE A 481 20.97 -11.36 -7.79
N SER A 482 22.14 -11.41 -7.17
CA SER A 482 22.83 -12.64 -6.78
C SER A 482 22.08 -13.44 -5.71
N ARG A 483 21.04 -12.87 -5.08
CA ARG A 483 20.19 -13.55 -4.09
C ARG A 483 19.16 -14.50 -4.72
N PHE A 484 18.86 -14.36 -6.02
CA PHE A 484 17.81 -15.15 -6.67
C PHE A 484 18.05 -15.52 -8.15
N LEU A 485 18.88 -14.80 -8.90
CA LEU A 485 19.19 -15.11 -10.30
C LEU A 485 20.26 -16.20 -10.43
N ILE A 486 19.97 -17.37 -9.86
CA ILE A 486 20.84 -18.54 -9.83
C ILE A 486 20.19 -19.66 -10.62
N ASN A 487 20.97 -20.35 -11.47
CA ASN A 487 20.48 -21.47 -12.25
C ASN A 487 20.26 -22.69 -11.34
N LYS A 488 19.07 -23.29 -11.40
CA LYS A 488 18.73 -24.56 -10.79
C LYS A 488 19.35 -25.69 -11.61
N ASN A 489 19.99 -26.63 -10.93
CA ASN A 489 20.56 -27.81 -11.58
C ASN A 489 19.44 -28.77 -11.98
N ILE A 490 19.53 -29.34 -13.18
CA ILE A 490 18.62 -30.40 -13.63
C ILE A 490 18.98 -31.68 -12.87
N VAL A 491 18.05 -32.21 -12.08
CA VAL A 491 18.24 -33.48 -11.36
C VAL A 491 17.94 -34.63 -12.30
N ALA A 492 18.98 -35.29 -12.81
CA ALA A 492 18.91 -36.36 -13.81
C ALA A 492 18.10 -37.61 -13.39
N SER A 493 17.67 -37.72 -12.12
CA SER A 493 16.96 -38.88 -11.58
C SER A 493 15.43 -38.76 -11.56
N THR A 494 14.85 -37.69 -12.10
CA THR A 494 13.39 -37.54 -12.14
C THR A 494 12.82 -38.30 -13.33
N SER A 495 11.89 -39.23 -13.08
CA SER A 495 11.17 -39.91 -14.16
C SER A 495 10.28 -38.90 -14.90
N GLN A 496 10.25 -38.97 -16.24
CA GLN A 496 9.35 -38.13 -17.04
C GLN A 496 7.90 -38.29 -16.56
N SER A 497 7.25 -37.16 -16.25
CA SER A 497 5.84 -37.19 -15.83
C SER A 497 4.97 -37.77 -16.94
N PRO A 498 4.06 -38.71 -16.65
CA PRO A 498 3.20 -39.29 -17.66
C PRO A 498 2.24 -38.23 -18.23
N ASN A 499 1.93 -38.34 -19.52
CA ASN A 499 0.85 -37.55 -20.12
C ASN A 499 -0.50 -38.12 -19.66
N LEU A 500 -1.24 -37.34 -18.87
CA LEU A 500 -2.59 -37.67 -18.38
C LEU A 500 -3.69 -37.33 -19.41
N GLY A 501 -3.36 -36.57 -20.45
CA GLY A 501 -4.26 -36.18 -21.53
C GLY A 501 -4.11 -37.09 -22.76
N ASP A 502 -4.19 -36.50 -23.95
CA ASP A 502 -4.00 -37.19 -25.22
C ASP A 502 -3.10 -36.39 -26.19
N ALA A 503 -3.14 -36.70 -27.49
CA ALA A 503 -2.31 -36.06 -28.50
C ALA A 503 -2.72 -34.61 -28.82
N ARG A 504 -3.98 -34.22 -28.60
CA ARG A 504 -4.50 -32.87 -28.87
C ARG A 504 -4.33 -31.95 -27.67
N HIS A 505 -4.44 -32.50 -26.46
CA HIS A 505 -4.17 -31.78 -25.22
C HIS A 505 -3.35 -32.68 -24.28
N LYS A 506 -2.06 -32.38 -24.18
CA LYS A 506 -1.13 -33.05 -23.27
C LYS A 506 -1.22 -32.41 -21.89
N VAL A 507 -1.32 -33.22 -20.84
CA VAL A 507 -1.44 -32.76 -19.45
C VAL A 507 -0.40 -33.48 -18.61
N PHE A 508 0.47 -32.73 -17.94
CA PHE A 508 1.53 -33.26 -17.09
C PHE A 508 1.33 -32.79 -15.66
N CYS A 509 1.30 -33.74 -14.71
CA CYS A 509 1.19 -33.44 -13.29
C CYS A 509 2.57 -33.39 -12.66
N GLY A 510 3.04 -32.22 -12.22
CA GLY A 510 4.37 -32.07 -11.62
C GLY A 510 4.83 -30.63 -11.48
N ASP A 511 6.03 -30.46 -10.92
CA ASP A 511 6.70 -29.16 -10.93
C ASP A 511 7.05 -28.74 -12.35
N SER A 512 6.75 -27.49 -12.68
CA SER A 512 6.85 -26.99 -14.05
C SER A 512 8.29 -26.96 -14.57
N PHE A 513 9.27 -26.61 -13.72
CA PHE A 513 10.67 -26.66 -14.11
C PHE A 513 11.11 -28.10 -14.37
N ASP A 514 10.78 -29.02 -13.47
CA ASP A 514 11.18 -30.42 -13.58
C ASP A 514 10.56 -31.08 -14.82
N VAL A 515 9.26 -30.87 -15.09
CA VAL A 515 8.60 -31.39 -16.29
C VAL A 515 9.21 -30.81 -17.56
N LEU A 516 9.37 -29.48 -17.63
CA LEU A 516 9.94 -28.82 -18.82
C LEU A 516 11.40 -29.18 -19.04
N SER A 517 12.16 -29.58 -18.02
CA SER A 517 13.56 -29.99 -18.18
C SER A 517 13.72 -31.23 -19.07
N HIS A 518 12.67 -32.04 -19.20
CA HIS A 518 12.63 -33.24 -20.06
C HIS A 518 12.16 -32.97 -21.49
N PHE A 519 11.69 -31.76 -21.79
CA PHE A 519 11.23 -31.43 -23.13
C PHE A 519 12.42 -31.26 -24.08
N GLU A 520 12.25 -31.58 -25.35
CA GLU A 520 13.25 -31.21 -26.36
C GLU A 520 13.24 -29.70 -26.61
N GLU A 521 14.38 -29.16 -27.02
CA GLU A 521 14.52 -27.74 -27.35
C GLU A 521 13.66 -27.37 -28.58
N PHE A 522 13.19 -26.13 -28.64
CA PHE A 522 12.46 -25.58 -29.81
C PHE A 522 11.22 -26.40 -30.24
N THR A 523 10.48 -26.97 -29.30
CA THR A 523 9.27 -27.77 -29.55
C THR A 523 7.96 -26.97 -29.41
N ILE A 524 7.98 -25.84 -28.71
CA ILE A 524 6.78 -25.06 -28.36
C ILE A 524 6.68 -23.81 -29.24
N ASP A 525 5.51 -23.55 -29.82
CA ASP A 525 5.28 -22.39 -30.73
C ASP A 525 4.95 -21.10 -29.96
N GLY A 526 4.26 -21.22 -28.83
CA GLY A 526 4.00 -20.09 -27.91
C GLY A 526 3.61 -20.57 -26.52
N ALA A 527 3.79 -19.69 -25.53
CA ALA A 527 3.37 -19.93 -24.16
C ALA A 527 2.46 -18.79 -23.65
N VAL A 528 1.46 -19.12 -22.84
CA VAL A 528 0.63 -18.13 -22.14
C VAL A 528 0.26 -18.67 -20.78
N THR A 529 0.33 -17.81 -19.76
CA THR A 529 0.09 -18.24 -18.39
C THR A 529 -0.31 -17.10 -17.46
N SER A 530 -0.74 -17.47 -16.27
CA SER A 530 -0.75 -16.61 -15.08
C SER A 530 -0.12 -17.43 -13.95
N PRO A 531 1.13 -17.12 -13.55
CA PRO A 531 1.82 -17.89 -12.52
C PRO A 531 1.09 -17.75 -11.17
N PRO A 532 1.42 -18.62 -10.19
CA PRO A 532 1.05 -18.35 -8.81
C PRO A 532 1.76 -17.08 -8.32
N TYR A 533 1.03 -15.98 -8.08
CA TYR A 533 1.65 -14.74 -7.59
C TYR A 533 2.21 -14.96 -6.18
N TYR A 534 3.39 -14.41 -5.89
CA TYR A 534 4.06 -14.52 -4.58
C TYR A 534 3.06 -14.27 -3.44
N ASN A 535 2.77 -15.27 -2.59
CA ASN A 535 1.94 -15.16 -1.37
C ASN A 535 0.50 -14.65 -1.52
N ALA A 536 0.00 -14.50 -2.75
CA ALA A 536 -1.34 -13.95 -2.99
C ALA A 536 -2.48 -14.93 -2.65
N ARG A 537 -2.18 -16.23 -2.56
CA ARG A 537 -3.16 -17.31 -2.31
C ARG A 537 -2.53 -18.39 -1.44
N GLU A 538 -3.38 -19.20 -0.79
CA GLU A 538 -2.95 -20.28 0.11
C GLU A 538 -2.06 -21.33 -0.58
N TYR A 539 -2.24 -21.55 -1.88
CA TYR A 539 -1.43 -22.48 -2.68
C TYR A 539 -0.12 -21.87 -3.18
N SER A 540 0.13 -20.57 -2.97
CA SER A 540 1.31 -19.86 -3.44
C SER A 540 2.06 -19.30 -2.23
N GLN A 541 2.99 -20.06 -1.63
CA GLN A 541 3.65 -19.67 -0.38
C GLN A 541 5.17 -19.82 -0.50
N TRP A 542 5.88 -18.71 -0.29
CA TRP A 542 7.34 -18.63 -0.18
C TRP A 542 7.70 -17.76 1.02
N ASP A 543 8.81 -18.09 1.67
CA ASP A 543 9.24 -17.37 2.87
C ASP A 543 9.65 -15.91 2.58
N ASN A 544 10.24 -15.68 1.39
CA ASN A 544 10.63 -14.35 0.94
C ASN A 544 10.62 -14.24 -0.59
N ILE A 545 10.71 -13.00 -1.08
CA ILE A 545 10.68 -12.66 -2.51
C ILE A 545 11.82 -13.31 -3.30
N TYR A 546 12.98 -13.57 -2.68
CA TYR A 546 14.12 -14.17 -3.37
C TYR A 546 13.85 -15.62 -3.76
N CYS A 547 13.22 -16.40 -2.86
CA CYS A 547 12.84 -17.79 -3.14
C CYS A 547 11.82 -17.87 -4.29
N TYR A 548 10.84 -16.98 -4.29
CA TYR A 548 9.86 -16.88 -5.38
C TYR A 548 10.51 -16.52 -6.71
N MET A 549 11.35 -15.47 -6.73
CA MET A 549 11.99 -15.03 -7.96
C MET A 549 12.98 -16.06 -8.50
N TYR A 550 13.59 -16.89 -7.65
CA TYR A 550 14.41 -18.03 -8.06
C TYR A 550 13.59 -19.07 -8.83
N ASP A 551 12.41 -19.46 -8.35
CA ASP A 551 11.55 -20.40 -9.05
C ASP A 551 11.04 -19.83 -10.37
N MET A 552 10.60 -18.57 -10.37
CA MET A 552 10.10 -17.91 -11.58
C MET A 552 11.20 -17.75 -12.64
N TYR A 553 12.42 -17.37 -12.23
CA TYR A 553 13.58 -17.27 -13.11
C TYR A 553 13.90 -18.62 -13.76
N ASN A 554 13.96 -19.69 -12.96
CA ASN A 554 14.32 -21.02 -13.48
C ASN A 554 13.24 -21.62 -14.37
N ASN A 555 11.96 -21.42 -14.03
CA ASN A 555 10.87 -21.79 -14.93
C ASN A 555 10.96 -21.02 -16.26
N ALA A 556 11.25 -19.72 -16.22
CA ALA A 556 11.47 -18.93 -17.43
C ALA A 556 12.62 -19.50 -18.27
N CYS A 557 13.74 -19.91 -17.67
CA CYS A 557 14.82 -20.60 -18.39
C CYS A 557 14.36 -21.90 -19.07
N ALA A 558 13.54 -22.70 -18.39
CA ALA A 558 13.01 -23.95 -18.95
C ALA A 558 12.02 -23.71 -20.11
N VAL A 559 11.15 -22.71 -19.99
CA VAL A 559 10.28 -22.26 -21.10
C VAL A 559 11.12 -21.69 -22.24
N PHE A 560 12.11 -20.85 -21.95
CA PHE A 560 13.01 -20.28 -22.96
C PHE A 560 13.66 -21.38 -23.79
N ARG A 561 14.18 -22.43 -23.16
CA ARG A 561 14.82 -23.57 -23.84
C ARG A 561 13.87 -24.30 -24.80
N SER A 562 12.67 -24.62 -24.32
CA SER A 562 11.66 -25.38 -25.08
C SER A 562 10.94 -24.56 -26.16
N LEU A 563 10.88 -23.23 -26.03
CA LEU A 563 10.24 -22.34 -26.98
C LEU A 563 11.04 -22.24 -28.30
N LYS A 564 10.35 -22.23 -29.44
CA LYS A 564 10.92 -21.97 -30.76
C LYS A 564 11.46 -20.55 -30.86
N LYS A 565 12.48 -20.35 -31.71
CA LYS A 565 13.00 -19.02 -32.01
C LYS A 565 11.86 -18.13 -32.53
N GLY A 566 11.86 -16.86 -32.11
CA GLY A 566 10.80 -15.90 -32.45
C GLY A 566 9.46 -16.14 -31.75
N GLY A 567 9.30 -17.22 -30.98
CA GLY A 567 8.08 -17.53 -30.23
C GLY A 567 7.81 -16.54 -29.10
N PHE A 568 6.54 -16.41 -28.74
CA PHE A 568 6.06 -15.49 -27.71
C PHE A 568 5.68 -16.20 -26.42
N TYR A 569 5.87 -15.51 -25.30
CA TYR A 569 5.40 -15.92 -23.98
C TYR A 569 4.62 -14.76 -23.34
N LEU A 570 3.29 -14.91 -23.26
CA LEU A 570 2.40 -13.94 -22.61
C LEU A 570 2.29 -14.31 -21.12
N TYR A 571 2.66 -13.39 -20.24
CA TYR A 571 2.78 -13.65 -18.81
C TYR A 571 1.92 -12.66 -18.02
N ASN A 572 0.77 -13.13 -17.51
CA ASN A 572 -0.14 -12.31 -16.73
C ASN A 572 0.32 -12.16 -15.28
N ILE A 573 0.62 -10.96 -14.79
CA ILE A 573 1.10 -10.70 -13.44
C ILE A 573 0.51 -9.40 -12.87
N PHE A 574 0.36 -9.32 -11.55
CA PHE A 574 -0.18 -8.14 -10.88
C PHE A 574 0.64 -7.70 -9.67
N ASP A 575 0.92 -6.40 -9.62
CA ASP A 575 1.63 -5.72 -8.53
C ASP A 575 0.66 -5.39 -7.38
N TYR A 576 0.48 -6.35 -6.47
CA TYR A 576 -0.45 -6.25 -5.34
C TYR A 576 0.25 -5.93 -4.02
N PHE A 577 -0.51 -5.75 -2.93
CA PHE A 577 0.04 -5.41 -1.62
C PHE A 577 0.42 -6.65 -0.81
N ASP A 578 1.72 -6.77 -0.49
CA ASP A 578 2.21 -7.71 0.52
C ASP A 578 3.59 -7.28 1.05
N ASN A 579 4.23 -8.13 1.86
CA ASN A 579 5.59 -7.97 2.33
C ASN A 579 6.57 -8.87 1.58
N GLU A 580 7.59 -8.28 0.97
CA GLU A 580 8.69 -9.00 0.32
C GLU A 580 9.47 -9.92 1.27
N ASN A 581 9.40 -9.67 2.59
CA ASN A 581 10.21 -10.32 3.62
C ASN A 581 11.72 -10.25 3.32
N SER A 582 12.13 -9.21 2.59
CA SER A 582 13.52 -8.96 2.15
C SER A 582 14.29 -8.04 3.10
N ILE A 583 13.57 -7.27 3.94
CA ILE A 583 14.15 -6.38 4.95
C ILE A 583 13.45 -6.56 6.30
N ALA A 584 12.14 -6.35 6.35
CA ALA A 584 11.34 -6.54 7.56
C ALA A 584 10.43 -7.76 7.42
N LEU A 585 10.31 -8.58 8.47
CA LEU A 585 9.41 -9.74 8.50
C LEU A 585 8.04 -9.45 9.14
N SER A 586 7.82 -8.20 9.58
CA SER A 586 6.60 -7.76 10.24
C SER A 586 5.67 -7.02 9.27
N ALA A 587 4.43 -6.71 9.69
CA ALA A 587 3.46 -5.98 8.88
C ALA A 587 3.97 -4.60 8.38
N MET A 588 5.00 -4.05 9.01
CA MET A 588 5.68 -2.81 8.60
C MET A 588 6.31 -2.87 7.21
N GLY A 589 6.71 -4.06 6.75
CA GLY A 589 7.28 -4.27 5.42
C GLY A 589 6.25 -4.32 4.29
N LYS A 590 4.94 -4.26 4.62
CA LYS A 590 3.88 -4.31 3.60
C LYS A 590 3.90 -3.06 2.72
N LYS A 591 3.92 -3.28 1.41
CA LYS A 591 3.85 -2.24 0.37
C LYS A 591 3.28 -2.86 -0.91
N ARG A 592 3.13 -2.05 -1.96
CA ARG A 592 2.85 -2.60 -3.29
C ARG A 592 4.13 -3.27 -3.80
N LEU A 593 4.04 -4.54 -4.18
CA LEU A 593 5.16 -5.27 -4.73
C LEU A 593 5.43 -4.83 -6.18
N ILE A 594 6.66 -5.00 -6.64
CA ILE A 594 7.11 -4.72 -8.01
C ILE A 594 7.35 -6.03 -8.79
N LEU A 595 6.39 -6.96 -8.71
CA LEU A 595 6.50 -8.30 -9.31
C LEU A 595 6.67 -8.23 -10.82
N SER A 596 5.98 -7.30 -11.49
CA SER A 596 6.10 -7.07 -12.94
C SER A 596 7.56 -6.77 -13.32
N SER A 597 8.19 -5.80 -12.66
CA SER A 597 9.57 -5.40 -12.94
C SER A 597 10.61 -6.45 -12.56
N LEU A 598 10.43 -7.14 -11.42
CA LEU A 598 11.29 -8.26 -11.04
C LEU A 598 11.20 -9.42 -12.06
N THR A 599 10.00 -9.69 -12.58
CA THR A 599 9.77 -10.69 -13.63
C THR A 599 10.47 -10.30 -14.91
N VAL A 600 10.38 -9.05 -15.35
CA VAL A 600 11.10 -8.57 -16.55
C VAL A 600 12.61 -8.74 -16.40
N ALA A 601 13.18 -8.38 -15.24
CA ALA A 601 14.61 -8.57 -14.97
C ALA A 601 15.02 -10.06 -15.03
N ALA A 602 14.24 -10.94 -14.41
CA ALA A 602 14.47 -12.39 -14.45
C ALA A 602 14.35 -12.97 -15.86
N PHE A 603 13.34 -12.57 -16.63
CA PHE A 603 13.12 -13.07 -17.99
C PHE A 603 14.20 -12.59 -18.96
N ARG A 604 14.66 -11.35 -18.83
CA ARG A 604 15.83 -10.85 -19.59
C ARG A 604 17.08 -11.65 -19.25
N LYS A 605 17.32 -11.97 -17.97
CA LYS A 605 18.41 -12.85 -17.56
C LYS A 605 18.30 -14.25 -18.17
N ALA A 606 17.07 -14.77 -18.31
CA ALA A 606 16.80 -16.04 -18.97
C ALA A 606 16.97 -16.01 -20.50
N GLY A 607 17.10 -14.81 -21.10
CA GLY A 607 17.37 -14.60 -22.53
C GLY A 607 16.19 -14.06 -23.34
N PHE A 608 15.04 -13.79 -22.73
CA PHE A 608 13.90 -13.17 -23.42
C PHE A 608 14.13 -11.67 -23.66
N THR A 609 13.43 -11.12 -24.65
CA THR A 609 13.22 -9.68 -24.79
C THR A 609 11.77 -9.32 -24.45
N LEU A 610 11.56 -8.18 -23.77
CA LEU A 610 10.22 -7.64 -23.57
C LEU A 610 9.80 -6.88 -24.85
N GLN A 611 8.65 -7.25 -25.40
CA GLN A 611 8.03 -6.69 -26.62
C GLN A 611 6.74 -5.92 -26.27
N GLY A 612 6.71 -5.32 -25.09
CA GLY A 612 5.59 -4.55 -24.59
C GLY A 612 4.75 -5.28 -23.54
N ASN A 613 3.65 -4.64 -23.18
CA ASN A 613 2.69 -5.10 -22.19
C ASN A 613 1.28 -4.81 -22.69
N ILE A 614 0.37 -5.77 -22.53
CA ILE A 614 -1.06 -5.55 -22.73
C ILE A 614 -1.65 -5.18 -21.37
N VAL A 615 -2.34 -4.06 -21.32
CA VAL A 615 -3.07 -3.61 -20.13
C VAL A 615 -4.37 -4.41 -20.08
N TRP A 616 -4.51 -5.32 -19.12
CA TRP A 616 -5.80 -6.00 -18.92
C TRP A 616 -6.68 -5.17 -17.99
N ASP A 617 -7.55 -4.33 -18.56
CA ASP A 617 -8.55 -3.58 -17.80
C ASP A 617 -9.72 -4.50 -17.40
N LYS A 618 -9.83 -4.73 -16.10
CA LYS A 618 -10.87 -5.53 -15.44
C LYS A 618 -12.16 -4.75 -15.22
N GLY A 619 -12.21 -3.46 -15.59
CA GLY A 619 -13.36 -2.60 -15.36
C GLY A 619 -13.50 -2.18 -13.90
N GLU A 620 -14.72 -1.82 -13.49
CA GLU A 620 -15.01 -1.51 -12.10
C GLU A 620 -14.96 -2.78 -11.25
N ILE A 621 -14.19 -2.71 -10.17
CA ILE A 621 -14.00 -3.81 -9.23
C ILE A 621 -14.49 -3.37 -7.86
N GLU A 622 -15.21 -4.27 -7.19
CA GLU A 622 -15.60 -4.07 -5.81
C GLU A 622 -14.35 -4.06 -4.91
N GLY A 623 -13.98 -2.89 -4.40
CA GLY A 623 -12.82 -2.72 -3.53
C GLY A 623 -13.02 -1.59 -2.53
N LYS A 624 -12.27 -1.63 -1.43
CA LYS A 624 -12.25 -0.55 -0.41
C LYS A 624 -11.12 0.47 -0.64
N ARG A 625 -10.27 0.29 -1.67
CA ARG A 625 -9.03 1.08 -1.87
C ARG A 625 -9.30 2.55 -2.23
N GLY A 626 -10.32 2.85 -3.03
CA GLY A 626 -10.77 4.20 -3.33
C GLY A 626 -11.66 4.85 -2.26
N PHE A 627 -11.75 4.24 -1.06
CA PHE A 627 -12.49 4.83 0.04
C PHE A 627 -11.59 5.83 0.77
N ASN A 628 -11.56 7.07 0.28
CA ASN A 628 -10.88 8.19 0.96
C ASN A 628 -11.55 8.58 2.31
N GLY A 629 -12.54 7.81 2.79
CA GLY A 629 -13.28 8.09 4.02
C GLY A 629 -14.16 9.35 3.95
N GLY A 630 -14.36 9.90 2.74
CA GLY A 630 -14.93 11.23 2.52
C GLY A 630 -13.90 12.36 2.66
N ASN A 631 -12.59 12.05 2.63
CA ASN A 631 -11.53 13.04 2.69
C ASN A 631 -11.03 13.42 1.30
N TYR A 632 -11.28 14.66 0.91
CA TYR A 632 -10.89 15.22 -0.38
C TYR A 632 -9.65 16.12 -0.26
N SER A 633 -8.61 15.65 0.42
CA SER A 633 -7.33 16.35 0.56
C SER A 633 -6.15 15.58 -0.05
N PRO A 634 -4.99 16.21 -0.30
CA PRO A 634 -3.78 15.53 -0.76
C PRO A 634 -3.41 14.35 0.16
N TYR A 635 -2.72 13.36 -0.40
CA TYR A 635 -2.24 12.13 0.27
C TYR A 635 -3.29 11.09 0.65
N TYR A 636 -4.59 11.37 0.49
CA TYR A 636 -5.68 10.40 0.74
C TYR A 636 -6.29 9.83 -0.54
N GLN A 637 -5.84 10.28 -1.71
CA GLN A 637 -6.38 9.83 -2.99
C GLN A 637 -5.54 8.66 -3.51
N ALA A 638 -6.18 7.50 -3.66
CA ALA A 638 -5.58 6.31 -4.26
C ALA A 638 -6.61 5.65 -5.19
N PRO A 639 -6.27 5.39 -6.46
CA PRO A 639 -7.19 4.77 -7.39
C PRO A 639 -7.48 3.30 -7.04
N PHE A 640 -8.59 2.79 -7.57
CA PHE A 640 -8.88 1.35 -7.61
C PHE A 640 -7.97 0.64 -8.62
N ASN A 641 -7.62 -0.61 -8.30
CA ASN A 641 -6.68 -1.44 -9.05
C ASN A 641 -7.29 -2.14 -10.26
N CYS A 642 -7.72 -1.38 -11.25
CA CYS A 642 -8.53 -1.87 -12.34
C CYS A 642 -7.76 -2.70 -13.36
N TRP A 643 -6.43 -2.77 -13.35
CA TRP A 643 -5.70 -3.54 -14.38
C TRP A 643 -4.64 -4.52 -13.88
N GLU A 644 -4.26 -5.45 -14.75
CA GLU A 644 -3.12 -6.37 -14.60
C GLU A 644 -2.21 -6.33 -15.85
N HIS A 645 -0.94 -6.69 -15.67
CA HIS A 645 0.02 -6.76 -16.77
C HIS A 645 -0.12 -8.08 -17.50
N ILE A 646 -0.23 -8.07 -18.82
CA ILE A 646 0.13 -9.23 -19.65
C ILE A 646 1.43 -8.85 -20.36
N LEU A 647 2.55 -9.23 -19.74
CA LEU A 647 3.87 -8.97 -20.28
C LEU A 647 4.09 -9.84 -21.52
N ILE A 648 4.58 -9.22 -22.60
CA ILE A 648 4.81 -9.93 -23.86
C ILE A 648 6.30 -10.18 -24.00
N PHE A 649 6.74 -11.40 -23.65
CA PHE A 649 8.11 -11.81 -23.84
C PHE A 649 8.29 -12.50 -25.19
N ARG A 650 9.46 -12.35 -25.79
CA ARG A 650 9.82 -13.01 -27.05
C ARG A 650 11.19 -13.64 -26.96
N LYS A 651 11.30 -14.87 -27.46
CA LYS A 651 12.61 -15.51 -27.64
C LYS A 651 13.27 -14.91 -28.89
N PRO A 652 14.50 -14.37 -28.80
CA PRO A 652 15.19 -13.82 -29.96
C PRO A 652 15.32 -14.83 -31.11
N GLY A 653 15.24 -14.33 -32.34
CA GLY A 653 15.40 -15.12 -33.56
C GLY A 653 14.26 -14.93 -34.57
N PRO A 654 14.31 -15.69 -35.69
CA PRO A 654 13.34 -15.56 -36.77
C PRO A 654 11.94 -15.95 -36.30
N GLY A 655 10.92 -15.24 -36.78
CA GLY A 655 9.52 -15.52 -36.48
C GLY A 655 8.62 -14.38 -36.98
N ASN A 656 7.30 -14.62 -36.94
CA ASN A 656 6.32 -13.63 -37.38
C ASN A 656 6.36 -12.37 -36.52
N VAL A 657 6.19 -11.21 -37.17
CA VAL A 657 5.92 -9.96 -36.47
C VAL A 657 4.44 -9.96 -36.10
N VAL A 658 4.15 -9.99 -34.81
CA VAL A 658 2.79 -9.97 -34.28
C VAL A 658 2.55 -8.62 -33.63
N ARG A 659 1.43 -7.97 -33.97
CA ARG A 659 0.97 -6.75 -33.29
C ARG A 659 -0.07 -7.12 -32.25
N PHE A 660 0.35 -7.13 -30.98
CA PHE A 660 -0.56 -7.36 -29.86
C PHE A 660 -1.31 -6.07 -29.48
N PRO A 661 -2.55 -6.17 -28.98
CA PRO A 661 -3.30 -5.00 -28.54
C PRO A 661 -2.57 -4.27 -27.39
N SER A 662 -2.84 -2.98 -27.24
CA SER A 662 -2.38 -2.18 -26.09
C SER A 662 -3.15 -2.48 -24.82
N ILE A 663 -4.43 -2.79 -24.99
CA ILE A 663 -5.38 -2.97 -23.91
C ILE A 663 -6.38 -4.05 -24.29
N ILE A 664 -6.82 -4.80 -23.28
CA ILE A 664 -8.02 -5.64 -23.38
C ILE A 664 -8.96 -5.26 -22.24
N ARG A 665 -10.23 -5.08 -22.58
CA ARG A 665 -11.30 -4.82 -21.61
C ARG A 665 -12.06 -6.10 -21.37
N GLN A 666 -11.80 -6.76 -20.26
CA GLN A 666 -12.38 -8.06 -19.97
C GLN A 666 -12.61 -8.22 -18.48
N GLN A 667 -13.86 -8.50 -18.09
CA GLN A 667 -14.19 -8.78 -16.70
C GLN A 667 -13.52 -10.09 -16.23
N PRO A 668 -13.05 -10.17 -14.97
CA PRO A 668 -12.53 -11.41 -14.40
C PRO A 668 -13.58 -12.53 -14.41
N VAL A 669 -13.11 -13.79 -14.43
CA VAL A 669 -14.00 -14.95 -14.33
C VAL A 669 -14.71 -14.95 -12.97
N MET A 670 -16.05 -14.99 -12.97
CA MET A 670 -16.86 -15.07 -11.75
C MET A 670 -16.71 -16.46 -11.11
N LYS A 671 -16.12 -16.51 -9.92
CA LYS A 671 -15.76 -17.76 -9.23
C LYS A 671 -16.89 -18.32 -8.37
N PHE A 672 -17.79 -17.46 -7.91
CA PHE A 672 -18.89 -17.82 -7.03
C PHE A 672 -20.21 -17.43 -7.66
N ARG A 673 -21.16 -18.37 -7.67
CA ARG A 673 -22.56 -18.11 -7.97
C ARG A 673 -23.38 -18.67 -6.83
N ASN A 674 -24.17 -17.83 -6.16
CA ASN A 674 -24.98 -18.23 -5.00
C ASN A 674 -24.16 -18.91 -3.87
N GLY A 675 -22.93 -18.46 -3.61
CA GLY A 675 -22.07 -18.99 -2.55
C GLY A 675 -21.35 -20.32 -2.88
N VAL A 676 -21.59 -20.91 -4.04
CA VAL A 676 -20.92 -22.13 -4.50
C VAL A 676 -19.80 -21.77 -5.48
N ASN A 677 -18.60 -22.33 -5.28
CA ASN A 677 -17.52 -22.23 -6.26
C ASN A 677 -17.87 -23.12 -7.46
N THR A 678 -18.30 -22.49 -8.56
CA THR A 678 -18.76 -23.18 -9.77
C THR A 678 -17.63 -23.65 -10.68
N HIS A 679 -16.39 -23.20 -10.43
CA HIS A 679 -15.25 -23.51 -11.29
C HIS A 679 -14.19 -24.40 -10.63
N GLY A 680 -14.26 -24.66 -9.33
CA GLY A 680 -13.31 -25.51 -8.60
C GLY A 680 -11.87 -24.98 -8.51
N HIS A 681 -11.51 -23.99 -9.34
CA HIS A 681 -10.23 -23.29 -9.34
C HIS A 681 -10.39 -21.88 -8.79
N THR A 682 -9.49 -21.48 -7.90
CA THR A 682 -9.61 -20.22 -7.14
C THR A 682 -9.14 -18.98 -7.92
N ALA A 683 -8.51 -19.13 -9.10
CA ALA A 683 -8.01 -18.01 -9.89
C ALA A 683 -7.85 -18.27 -11.40
N PRO A 684 -8.88 -18.71 -12.15
CA PRO A 684 -8.79 -18.80 -13.60
C PRO A 684 -8.77 -17.40 -14.26
N PHE A 685 -7.98 -17.23 -15.32
CA PHE A 685 -8.10 -16.09 -16.23
C PHE A 685 -9.11 -16.37 -17.36
N PRO A 686 -9.69 -15.33 -17.99
CA PRO A 686 -10.63 -15.48 -19.10
C PRO A 686 -9.98 -16.09 -20.35
N GLU A 687 -10.73 -16.87 -21.14
CA GLU A 687 -10.28 -17.47 -22.42
C GLU A 687 -9.81 -16.42 -23.45
N ALA A 688 -10.32 -15.19 -23.33
CA ALA A 688 -9.87 -14.07 -24.16
C ALA A 688 -8.37 -13.78 -24.07
N ILE A 689 -7.70 -14.11 -22.95
CA ILE A 689 -6.25 -13.91 -22.79
C ILE A 689 -5.45 -14.90 -23.64
N PRO A 690 -5.62 -16.24 -23.50
CA PRO A 690 -4.88 -17.20 -24.33
C PRO A 690 -5.23 -17.08 -25.81
N ASP A 691 -6.46 -16.68 -26.17
CA ASP A 691 -6.87 -16.47 -27.56
C ASP A 691 -6.01 -15.42 -28.30
N ILE A 692 -5.49 -14.41 -27.59
CA ILE A 692 -4.58 -13.40 -28.14
C ILE A 692 -3.30 -14.06 -28.68
N LEU A 693 -2.75 -15.04 -27.97
CA LEU A 693 -1.59 -15.80 -28.44
C LEU A 693 -2.02 -16.81 -29.52
N ILE A 694 -3.05 -17.61 -29.24
CA ILE A 694 -3.46 -18.76 -30.07
C ILE A 694 -3.82 -18.34 -31.49
N SER A 695 -4.45 -17.17 -31.65
CA SER A 695 -4.79 -16.61 -32.96
C SER A 695 -3.57 -16.36 -33.86
N ASN A 696 -2.39 -16.18 -33.27
CA ASN A 696 -1.12 -15.94 -33.97
C ASN A 696 -0.27 -17.21 -34.17
N ILE A 697 -0.72 -18.37 -33.66
CA ILE A 697 -0.04 -19.65 -33.79
C ILE A 697 -0.68 -20.45 -34.93
N PRO A 698 0.07 -21.05 -35.88
CA PRO A 698 -0.50 -21.87 -36.95
C PRO A 698 -1.33 -23.07 -36.44
N LYS A 699 -2.28 -23.56 -37.24
CA LYS A 699 -2.99 -24.82 -36.93
C LYS A 699 -1.99 -25.96 -36.73
N GLY A 700 -2.24 -26.81 -35.74
CA GLY A 700 -1.32 -27.87 -35.32
C GLY A 700 -0.10 -27.39 -34.51
N GLY A 701 0.11 -26.09 -34.33
CA GLY A 701 1.15 -25.55 -33.46
C GLY A 701 0.92 -25.87 -31.99
N VAL A 702 1.99 -25.82 -31.20
CA VAL A 702 2.02 -26.23 -29.79
C VAL A 702 1.94 -25.01 -28.86
N VAL A 703 0.94 -24.99 -27.98
CA VAL A 703 0.68 -23.91 -27.01
C VAL A 703 0.91 -24.42 -25.60
N LEU A 704 1.84 -23.81 -24.87
CA LEU A 704 2.18 -24.18 -23.50
C LEU A 704 1.48 -23.29 -22.47
N ASP A 705 0.99 -23.91 -21.41
CA ASP A 705 0.76 -23.27 -20.12
C ASP A 705 1.56 -24.01 -19.03
N PRO A 706 2.63 -23.39 -18.48
CA PRO A 706 3.46 -23.98 -17.44
C PRO A 706 2.82 -23.95 -16.04
N TYR A 707 1.69 -23.25 -15.85
CA TYR A 707 0.96 -23.14 -14.58
C TYR A 707 -0.55 -23.28 -14.85
N ALA A 708 -0.94 -24.43 -15.37
CA ALA A 708 -2.18 -24.57 -16.12
C ALA A 708 -3.47 -24.50 -15.29
N GLY A 709 -3.42 -24.72 -13.98
CA GLY A 709 -4.61 -24.71 -13.11
C GLY A 709 -5.71 -25.62 -13.66
N SER A 710 -6.88 -25.04 -13.96
CA SER A 710 -8.01 -25.76 -14.58
C SER A 710 -7.87 -26.05 -16.09
N LEU A 711 -6.66 -25.94 -16.65
CA LEU A 711 -6.28 -26.24 -18.03
C LEU A 711 -6.95 -25.36 -19.10
N THR A 712 -7.31 -24.11 -18.76
CA THR A 712 -8.03 -23.18 -19.66
C THR A 712 -7.29 -22.98 -20.99
N THR A 713 -5.99 -22.67 -20.94
CA THR A 713 -5.15 -22.47 -22.13
C THR A 713 -5.14 -23.68 -23.05
N GLY A 714 -4.97 -24.88 -22.50
CA GLY A 714 -4.88 -26.10 -23.30
C GLY A 714 -6.20 -26.44 -23.99
N ARG A 715 -7.34 -26.21 -23.32
CA ARG A 715 -8.67 -26.37 -23.93
C ARG A 715 -8.92 -25.34 -25.03
N ALA A 716 -8.56 -24.08 -24.81
CA ALA A 716 -8.70 -23.03 -25.83
C ALA A 716 -7.84 -23.35 -27.07
N ALA A 717 -6.61 -23.83 -26.86
CA ALA A 717 -5.72 -24.25 -27.94
C ALA A 717 -6.31 -25.42 -28.75
N GLU A 718 -6.82 -26.46 -28.07
CA GLU A 718 -7.49 -27.60 -28.72
C GLU A 718 -8.72 -27.16 -29.53
N ALA A 719 -9.57 -26.31 -28.95
CA ALA A 719 -10.76 -25.79 -29.62
C ALA A 719 -10.41 -24.99 -30.89
N ALA A 720 -9.27 -24.29 -30.89
CA ALA A 720 -8.74 -23.60 -32.05
C ALA A 720 -7.98 -24.52 -33.04
N GLY A 721 -7.87 -25.83 -32.80
CA GLY A 721 -7.14 -26.76 -33.65
C GLY A 721 -5.61 -26.67 -33.53
N ARG A 722 -5.12 -26.28 -32.35
CA ARG A 722 -3.71 -26.34 -31.93
C ARG A 722 -3.52 -27.47 -30.91
N ILE A 723 -2.28 -27.80 -30.58
CA ILE A 723 -1.94 -28.77 -29.54
C ILE A 723 -1.73 -28.03 -28.23
N GLY A 724 -2.59 -28.29 -27.24
CA GLY A 724 -2.41 -27.76 -25.89
C GLY A 724 -1.40 -28.58 -25.09
N VAL A 725 -0.51 -27.92 -24.35
CA VAL A 725 0.37 -28.53 -23.36
C VAL A 725 0.16 -27.82 -22.04
N SER A 726 -0.30 -28.56 -21.03
CA SER A 726 -0.60 -28.01 -19.70
C SER A 726 0.23 -28.72 -18.64
N ILE A 727 0.91 -27.94 -17.80
CA ILE A 727 1.67 -28.45 -16.66
C ILE A 727 1.06 -27.86 -15.39
N GLU A 728 0.73 -28.73 -14.44
CA GLU A 728 0.09 -28.34 -13.18
C GLU A 728 0.60 -29.24 -12.05
N ARG A 729 0.94 -28.64 -10.90
CA ARG A 729 1.51 -29.38 -9.77
C ARG A 729 0.43 -30.14 -8.99
N SER A 730 -0.77 -29.59 -8.91
CA SER A 730 -1.92 -30.19 -8.23
C SER A 730 -2.60 -31.24 -9.10
N TYR A 731 -2.51 -32.50 -8.69
CA TYR A 731 -3.18 -33.60 -9.37
C TYR A 731 -4.71 -33.42 -9.42
N GLU A 732 -5.30 -32.79 -8.41
CA GLU A 732 -6.74 -32.52 -8.37
C GLU A 732 -7.17 -31.44 -9.39
N TYR A 733 -6.31 -30.44 -9.65
CA TYR A 733 -6.56 -29.48 -10.73
C TYR A 733 -6.39 -30.10 -12.12
N CYS A 734 -5.41 -31.00 -12.30
CA CYS A 734 -5.29 -31.80 -13.52
C CYS A 734 -6.58 -32.58 -13.81
N LYS A 735 -7.10 -33.31 -12.81
CA LYS A 735 -8.37 -34.05 -12.93
C LYS A 735 -9.55 -33.14 -13.26
N LEU A 736 -9.68 -32.03 -12.54
CA LEU A 736 -10.75 -31.06 -12.76
C LEU A 736 -10.76 -30.55 -14.20
N GLY A 737 -9.61 -30.14 -14.71
CA GLY A 737 -9.49 -29.65 -16.08
C GLY A 737 -9.79 -30.71 -17.14
N ILE A 738 -9.37 -31.97 -16.93
CA ILE A 738 -9.67 -33.11 -17.83
C ILE A 738 -11.17 -33.43 -17.83
N ALA A 739 -11.83 -33.37 -16.66
CA ALA A 739 -13.27 -33.57 -16.56
C ALA A 739 -14.05 -32.46 -17.29
N MET A 740 -13.66 -31.19 -17.10
CA MET A 740 -14.22 -30.06 -17.82
C MET A 740 -14.04 -30.18 -19.35
N ARG A 741 -12.87 -30.63 -19.80
CA ARG A 741 -12.59 -30.92 -21.22
C ARG A 741 -13.55 -31.97 -21.80
N SER A 742 -13.97 -32.94 -20.99
CA SER A 742 -14.88 -34.02 -21.38
C SER A 742 -16.37 -33.64 -21.30
N GLY A 743 -16.70 -32.39 -20.92
CA GLY A 743 -18.08 -31.94 -20.73
C GLY A 743 -18.74 -32.46 -19.44
N ILE A 744 -17.97 -33.05 -18.52
CA ILE A 744 -18.47 -33.57 -17.25
C ILE A 744 -18.44 -32.44 -16.20
N ILE A 745 -19.62 -32.05 -15.70
CA ILE A 745 -19.73 -31.09 -14.58
C ILE A 745 -19.33 -31.83 -13.30
N VAL A 746 -18.18 -31.48 -12.72
CA VAL A 746 -17.74 -32.01 -11.42
C VAL A 746 -18.33 -31.13 -10.31
N PRO A 747 -19.14 -31.67 -9.38
CA PRO A 747 -19.56 -30.92 -8.20
C PRO A 747 -18.33 -30.58 -7.34
N SER A 748 -18.18 -29.32 -6.92
CA SER A 748 -17.07 -28.94 -6.04
C SER A 748 -17.21 -29.59 -4.66
N ALA A 749 -16.11 -30.18 -4.17
CA ALA A 749 -16.03 -30.66 -2.81
C ALA A 749 -16.19 -29.47 -1.84
N ALA A 750 -17.14 -29.59 -0.90
CA ALA A 750 -17.29 -28.63 0.18
C ALA A 750 -16.02 -28.64 1.04
N ASN A 751 -15.40 -27.47 1.21
CA ASN A 751 -14.30 -27.28 2.16
C ASN A 751 -14.80 -27.63 3.58
N SER A 752 -14.17 -28.62 4.19
CA SER A 752 -14.14 -28.81 5.65
C SER A 752 -13.02 -27.96 6.25
#